data_AF-A0A6J4IEU1-F1
#
_entry.id   AF-A0A6J4IEU1-F1
#
_cell.length_a   1.000
_cell.length_b   1.000
_cell.length_c   1.000
_cell.angle_alpha   90.00
_cell.angle_beta   90.00
_cell.angle_gamma   90.00
#
_symmetry.space_group_name_H-M   'P 1'
#
loop_
_entity.id
_entity.type
_entity.pdbx_description
1 polymer ?
#
loop_
_entity_poly.entity_id
_entity_poly.type
_entity_poly.pdbx_seq_one_letter_code
_entity_poly.pdbx_strand_id
1 'polypeptide(L)'
;MPGTGAPLRGRAAERELLRSRMAAASRDGRGSVVLLSGAAGTGKSRLLQEARTLALEGGAQVLLVRGDPDSRVTPHGPVLDAVMSRPRPFVPPDLLDALPSGPDQGHWLRRELHHRLEQAALRAPVLVCIDDLQWCDLETLRLVRLLTKDLSTEAVVWIVALRPTAEPAVRSTVRGLREAGAELVELRPLDAPAVAQISADVLGGLPDQQVLASASRAGGIPLLLVELLRGLRDEGLVRLEAGTARLVADGLPVRLRDAVTRRTERVSVDARQLLQIGAVLGRRFPPDLMAAVMGRPVPELLCPIQELVDAALLLDDGEQLAFGHDLIRETVAADLPQALAHALRRHAVDVLLARGATTVQVAAMLADSAVPGDAEAVAALRHAATALGPTSSPAAAAFAVRALELLPDGAPERAATAAEAIVLLWQAGRPAEAQDLAATALAGALGEDAEAEARIRLGLATFITLHSPLAAVHECETALALPGLPADLRLLLVLVLAANHALTGEADAADAALAPVVERLRTAPDRELEAAVARTQSHIAYHRGSWDEAFDLYRGLGGDEESAGAEVDVWQRTRFPGSDALFVAAMWTAVGEPERALATLEPDLASARRHERHGPLVWLSGARARVLHDAGRLAEARTEAEAVLAEGDIDVIGGSTDIMIVYTLVRTALRTGRKDVLRTHRDRLHRMTLDPAGQVRRNGLWLTALVADAAGDTRSAMAATREA
;
A
#
# COMPACT_ATOMS: atom_id res chain seq x y z
N MET A 1 -10.00 26.14 -28.31
CA MET A 1 -9.84 25.23 -27.16
C MET A 1 -9.70 26.05 -25.89
N PRO A 2 -10.64 25.96 -24.94
CA PRO A 2 -10.55 26.65 -23.65
C PRO A 2 -9.78 25.80 -22.62
N GLY A 3 -8.89 26.43 -21.84
CA GLY A 3 -8.21 25.82 -20.69
C GLY A 3 -6.69 26.07 -20.62
N THR A 4 -6.24 27.34 -20.70
CA THR A 4 -4.81 27.72 -20.81
C THR A 4 -4.16 28.23 -19.52
N GLY A 5 -4.83 28.24 -18.36
CA GLY A 5 -4.33 28.93 -17.16
C GLY A 5 -3.53 28.13 -16.13
N ALA A 6 -3.55 26.79 -16.15
CA ALA A 6 -2.94 26.01 -15.06
C ALA A 6 -1.42 25.78 -15.27
N PRO A 7 -0.59 25.96 -14.24
CA PRO A 7 0.86 25.80 -14.34
C PRO A 7 1.27 24.36 -14.66
N LEU A 8 2.33 24.18 -15.45
CA LEU A 8 2.91 22.87 -15.73
C LEU A 8 3.72 22.39 -14.50
N ARG A 9 3.30 21.29 -13.87
CA ARG A 9 3.98 20.67 -12.71
C ARG A 9 4.66 19.36 -13.09
N GLY A 10 5.74 19.00 -12.38
CA GLY A 10 6.45 17.72 -12.56
C GLY A 10 7.15 17.50 -13.90
N ARG A 11 7.28 18.54 -14.73
CA ARG A 11 7.87 18.47 -16.08
C ARG A 11 8.99 19.49 -16.31
N ALA A 12 9.74 19.81 -15.25
CA ALA A 12 10.73 20.87 -15.29
C ALA A 12 11.88 20.55 -16.26
N ALA A 13 12.38 19.30 -16.24
CA ALA A 13 13.46 18.84 -17.11
C ALA A 13 13.03 18.80 -18.58
N GLU A 14 11.84 18.27 -18.87
CA GLU A 14 11.31 18.21 -20.24
C GLU A 14 11.04 19.62 -20.77
N ARG A 15 10.51 20.53 -19.95
CA ARG A 15 10.33 21.94 -20.33
C ARG A 15 11.67 22.64 -20.58
N GLU A 16 12.68 22.36 -19.77
CA GLU A 16 14.05 22.88 -19.96
C GLU A 16 14.64 22.42 -21.28
N LEU A 17 14.51 21.14 -21.58
CA LEU A 17 14.97 20.57 -22.84
C LEU A 17 14.33 21.30 -24.02
N LEU A 18 13.00 21.37 -24.06
CA LEU A 18 12.29 22.01 -25.18
C LEU A 18 12.68 23.47 -25.35
N ARG A 19 12.83 24.21 -24.24
CA ARG A 19 13.26 25.60 -24.27
C ARG A 19 14.70 25.75 -24.75
N SER A 20 15.62 24.87 -24.33
CA SER A 20 17.01 24.90 -24.78
C SER A 20 17.14 24.59 -26.28
N ARG A 21 16.34 23.66 -26.82
CA ARG A 21 16.27 23.37 -28.26
C ARG A 21 15.76 24.56 -29.07
N MET A 22 14.71 25.22 -28.60
CA MET A 22 14.22 26.46 -29.24
C MET A 22 15.28 27.58 -29.17
N ALA A 23 15.95 27.77 -28.03
CA ALA A 23 16.97 28.79 -27.88
C ALA A 23 18.22 28.52 -28.74
N ALA A 24 18.59 27.26 -28.96
CA ALA A 24 19.66 26.87 -29.87
C ALA A 24 19.27 27.14 -31.34
N ALA A 25 18.03 26.85 -31.73
CA ALA A 25 17.54 27.18 -33.07
C ALA A 25 17.56 28.69 -33.34
N SER A 26 17.19 29.52 -32.34
CA SER A 26 17.26 30.98 -32.46
C SER A 26 18.67 31.54 -32.52
N ARG A 27 19.63 30.97 -31.77
CA ARG A 27 20.99 31.52 -31.65
C ARG A 27 21.95 30.98 -32.71
N ASP A 28 21.91 29.67 -32.93
CA ASP A 28 22.89 28.96 -33.75
C ASP A 28 22.34 28.61 -35.14
N GLY A 29 21.05 28.87 -35.39
CA GLY A 29 20.37 28.51 -36.63
C GLY A 29 20.19 27.01 -36.82
N ARG A 30 20.41 26.20 -35.77
CA ARG A 30 20.41 24.72 -35.87
C ARG A 30 19.08 24.10 -35.49
N GLY A 31 18.58 23.24 -36.36
CA GLY A 31 17.41 22.42 -36.13
C GLY A 31 17.64 21.29 -35.13
N SER A 32 16.56 20.69 -34.66
CA SER A 32 16.63 19.49 -33.80
C SER A 32 15.35 18.69 -33.87
N VAL A 33 15.41 17.42 -33.50
CA VAL A 33 14.23 16.54 -33.43
C VAL A 33 14.14 15.96 -32.02
N VAL A 34 13.00 16.17 -31.37
CA VAL A 34 12.67 15.61 -30.05
C VAL A 34 11.46 14.71 -30.19
N LEU A 35 11.59 13.46 -29.77
CA LEU A 35 10.52 12.47 -29.72
C LEU A 35 9.98 12.40 -28.30
N LEU A 36 8.69 12.66 -28.10
CA LEU A 36 8.01 12.55 -26.81
C LEU A 36 7.20 11.25 -26.76
N SER A 37 7.73 10.22 -26.13
CA SER A 37 7.04 8.94 -25.95
C SER A 37 6.36 8.86 -24.59
N GLY A 38 5.16 8.26 -24.52
CA GLY A 38 4.52 7.96 -23.25
C GLY A 38 3.11 7.41 -23.41
N ALA A 39 2.58 6.78 -22.37
CA ALA A 39 1.23 6.22 -22.36
C ALA A 39 0.14 7.29 -22.61
N ALA A 40 -1.09 6.85 -22.86
CA ALA A 40 -2.23 7.76 -23.01
C ALA A 40 -2.45 8.58 -21.73
N GLY A 41 -2.67 9.90 -21.85
CA GLY A 41 -2.95 10.76 -20.70
C GLY A 41 -1.73 11.22 -19.88
N THR A 42 -0.49 10.86 -20.24
CA THR A 42 0.75 11.28 -19.54
C THR A 42 1.11 12.76 -19.70
N GLY A 43 0.39 13.50 -20.54
CA GLY A 43 0.58 14.95 -20.74
C GLY A 43 1.35 15.35 -22.00
N LYS A 44 1.59 14.45 -22.96
CA LYS A 44 2.28 14.75 -24.24
C LYS A 44 1.72 15.99 -24.95
N SER A 45 0.41 16.04 -25.21
CA SER A 45 -0.23 17.18 -25.88
C SER A 45 -0.17 18.48 -25.06
N ARG A 46 -0.16 18.38 -23.72
CA ARG A 46 0.04 19.56 -22.84
C ARG A 46 1.46 20.09 -22.95
N LEU A 47 2.46 19.21 -23.07
CA LEU A 47 3.85 19.60 -23.27
C LEU A 47 4.09 20.20 -24.67
N LEU A 48 3.45 19.65 -25.72
CA LEU A 48 3.43 20.29 -27.05
C LEU A 48 2.80 21.69 -27.01
N GLN A 49 1.75 21.87 -26.22
CA GLN A 49 1.14 23.19 -26.03
C GLN A 49 2.06 24.17 -25.32
N GLU A 50 2.78 23.74 -24.28
CA GLU A 50 3.79 24.56 -23.60
C GLU A 50 4.92 24.96 -24.56
N ALA A 51 5.41 24.02 -25.36
CA ALA A 51 6.43 24.29 -26.38
C ALA A 51 5.96 25.31 -27.41
N ARG A 52 4.69 25.20 -27.85
CA ARG A 52 4.06 26.18 -28.72
C ARG A 52 4.01 27.57 -28.08
N THR A 53 3.64 27.67 -26.81
CA THR A 53 3.60 28.96 -26.10
C THR A 53 5.01 29.57 -26.05
N LEU A 54 6.02 28.80 -25.61
CA LEU A 54 7.41 29.24 -25.58
C LEU A 54 7.93 29.68 -26.95
N ALA A 55 7.58 28.95 -28.01
CA ALA A 55 7.98 29.28 -29.38
C ALA A 55 7.35 30.60 -29.84
N LEU A 56 6.04 30.80 -29.62
CA LEU A 56 5.36 32.03 -30.01
C LEU A 56 5.87 33.25 -29.23
N GLU A 57 6.14 33.11 -27.94
CA GLU A 57 6.75 34.16 -27.11
C GLU A 57 8.17 34.51 -27.59
N GLY A 58 8.92 33.51 -28.08
CA GLY A 58 10.24 33.68 -28.69
C GLY A 58 10.21 34.17 -30.15
N GLY A 59 9.04 34.50 -30.71
CA GLY A 59 8.88 34.98 -32.09
C GLY A 59 9.03 33.89 -33.17
N ALA A 60 9.05 32.61 -32.80
CA ALA A 60 9.12 31.50 -33.73
C ALA A 60 7.77 31.25 -34.43
N GLN A 61 7.85 30.74 -35.65
CA GLN A 61 6.67 30.24 -36.35
C GLN A 61 6.38 28.81 -35.87
N VAL A 62 5.12 28.48 -35.62
CA VAL A 62 4.74 27.11 -35.19
C VAL A 62 4.04 26.42 -36.35
N LEU A 63 4.05 25.10 -36.48
CA LEU A 63 3.18 24.28 -37.33
C LEU A 63 2.72 23.09 -36.50
N LEU A 64 1.42 22.79 -36.50
CA LEU A 64 0.85 21.71 -35.69
C LEU A 64 0.17 20.68 -36.58
N VAL A 65 0.75 19.49 -36.63
CA VAL A 65 0.20 18.30 -37.28
C VAL A 65 -0.43 17.43 -36.20
N ARG A 66 -1.64 16.91 -36.46
CA ARG A 66 -2.31 15.99 -35.54
C ARG A 66 -2.69 14.72 -36.30
N GLY A 67 -2.20 13.59 -35.82
CA GLY A 67 -2.71 12.30 -36.26
C GLY A 67 -4.11 12.06 -35.67
N ASP A 68 -5.00 11.51 -36.48
CA ASP A 68 -6.33 11.06 -36.09
C ASP A 68 -6.51 9.63 -36.62
N PRO A 69 -7.06 8.69 -35.84
CA PRO A 69 -7.41 7.35 -36.33
C PRO A 69 -8.16 7.37 -37.67
N ASP A 70 -9.05 8.35 -37.88
CA ASP A 70 -9.86 8.47 -39.10
C ASP A 70 -9.07 9.06 -40.29
N SER A 71 -7.95 9.75 -40.03
CA SER A 71 -7.12 10.38 -41.08
C SER A 71 -6.24 9.39 -41.85
N ARG A 72 -6.14 8.12 -41.43
CA ARG A 72 -5.34 7.10 -42.14
C ARG A 72 -5.86 6.75 -43.54
N VAL A 73 -7.10 7.09 -43.84
CA VAL A 73 -7.76 6.78 -45.12
C VAL A 73 -7.35 7.75 -46.23
N THR A 74 -6.87 8.95 -45.86
CA THR A 74 -6.45 10.00 -46.81
C THR A 74 -4.93 10.12 -46.79
N PRO A 75 -4.23 9.83 -47.90
CA PRO A 75 -2.78 10.03 -47.98
C PRO A 75 -2.41 11.47 -47.59
N HIS A 76 -1.44 11.62 -46.69
CA HIS A 76 -1.02 12.93 -46.17
C HIS A 76 -2.08 13.74 -45.40
N GLY A 77 -3.22 13.14 -45.04
CA GLY A 77 -4.35 13.81 -44.38
C GLY A 77 -3.94 14.72 -43.22
N PRO A 78 -3.19 14.22 -42.20
CA PRO A 78 -2.76 15.02 -41.06
C PRO A 78 -1.96 16.28 -41.42
N VAL A 79 -1.15 16.20 -42.47
CA VAL A 79 -0.28 17.31 -42.91
C VAL A 79 -1.07 18.32 -43.73
N LEU A 80 -1.96 17.85 -44.61
CA LEU A 80 -2.84 18.73 -45.39
C LEU A 80 -3.75 19.54 -44.46
N ASP A 81 -4.37 18.90 -43.47
CA ASP A 81 -5.19 19.56 -42.46
C ASP A 81 -4.40 20.64 -41.70
N ALA A 82 -3.17 20.34 -41.30
CA ALA A 82 -2.30 21.27 -40.57
C ALA A 82 -1.95 22.54 -41.36
N VAL A 83 -1.78 22.39 -42.68
CA VAL A 83 -1.43 23.49 -43.57
C VAL A 83 -2.66 24.35 -43.91
N MET A 84 -3.84 23.73 -44.03
CA MET A 84 -5.10 24.39 -44.41
C MET A 84 -5.78 25.12 -43.25
N SER A 85 -5.67 24.61 -42.03
CA SER A 85 -6.45 25.08 -40.86
C SER A 85 -5.96 26.40 -40.22
N ARG A 86 -5.19 27.23 -40.94
CA ARG A 86 -4.52 28.43 -40.39
C ARG A 86 -5.09 29.73 -40.96
N PRO A 87 -5.16 30.82 -40.15
CA PRO A 87 -5.55 32.16 -40.64
C PRO A 87 -4.60 32.75 -41.70
N ARG A 88 -3.33 32.30 -41.71
CA ARG A 88 -2.35 32.54 -42.76
C ARG A 88 -1.72 31.19 -43.10
N PRO A 89 -2.15 30.53 -44.17
CA PRO A 89 -1.69 29.17 -44.47
C PRO A 89 -0.22 29.21 -44.93
N PHE A 90 0.54 28.18 -44.52
CA PHE A 90 1.97 28.05 -44.86
C PHE A 90 2.16 27.80 -46.37
N VAL A 91 1.17 27.17 -46.99
CA VAL A 91 1.00 27.01 -48.43
C VAL A 91 -0.23 27.84 -48.85
N PRO A 92 -0.10 28.74 -49.84
CA PRO A 92 -1.22 29.51 -50.36
C PRO A 92 -2.35 28.59 -50.90
N PRO A 93 -3.64 28.95 -50.74
CA PRO A 93 -4.76 28.13 -51.20
C PRO A 93 -4.71 27.80 -52.70
N ASP A 94 -4.25 28.75 -53.51
CA ASP A 94 -4.06 28.65 -54.97
C ASP A 94 -3.02 27.60 -55.38
N LEU A 95 -2.04 27.30 -54.52
CA LEU A 95 -1.07 26.21 -54.73
C LEU A 95 -1.63 24.85 -54.32
N LEU A 96 -2.59 24.81 -53.38
CA LEU A 96 -3.28 23.57 -53.00
C LEU A 96 -4.29 23.15 -54.08
N ASP A 97 -4.93 24.11 -54.75
CA ASP A 97 -5.78 23.85 -55.92
C ASP A 97 -4.98 23.26 -57.11
N ALA A 98 -3.65 23.46 -57.12
CA ALA A 98 -2.72 22.91 -58.10
C ALA A 98 -2.06 21.58 -57.67
N LEU A 99 -2.52 20.96 -56.57
CA LEU A 99 -2.00 19.67 -56.10
C LEU A 99 -2.14 18.59 -57.20
N PRO A 100 -1.03 17.95 -57.61
CA PRO A 100 -1.09 16.83 -58.55
C PRO A 100 -1.96 15.71 -57.97
N SER A 101 -2.86 15.16 -58.79
CA SER A 101 -3.61 13.95 -58.43
C SER A 101 -2.74 12.71 -58.68
N GLY A 102 -2.71 11.75 -57.75
CA GLY A 102 -2.01 10.48 -57.92
C GLY A 102 -0.58 10.46 -57.34
N PRO A 103 0.32 9.59 -57.85
CA PRO A 103 1.59 9.25 -57.18
C PRO A 103 2.59 10.41 -57.03
N ASP A 104 2.47 11.46 -57.85
CA ASP A 104 3.35 12.64 -57.78
C ASP A 104 2.98 13.62 -56.66
N GLN A 105 1.80 13.47 -56.05
CA GLN A 105 1.29 14.33 -54.97
C GLN A 105 2.28 14.40 -53.80
N GLY A 106 2.81 13.26 -53.36
CA GLY A 106 3.73 13.20 -52.23
C GLY A 106 5.10 13.84 -52.52
N HIS A 107 5.59 13.73 -53.75
CA HIS A 107 6.85 14.39 -54.15
C HIS A 107 6.68 15.92 -54.20
N TRP A 108 5.58 16.39 -54.79
CA TRP A 108 5.24 17.80 -54.84
C TRP A 108 5.08 18.37 -53.42
N LEU A 109 4.30 17.69 -52.57
CA LEU A 109 4.03 18.13 -51.20
C LEU A 109 5.33 18.21 -50.38
N ARG A 110 6.22 17.23 -50.50
CA ARG A 110 7.55 17.28 -49.88
C ARG A 110 8.34 18.50 -50.34
N ARG A 111 8.43 18.72 -51.65
CA ARG A 111 9.20 19.83 -52.22
C ARG A 111 8.67 21.19 -51.76
N GLU A 112 7.35 21.36 -51.77
CA GLU A 112 6.72 22.61 -51.34
C GLU A 112 6.88 22.83 -49.83
N LEU A 113 6.62 21.83 -48.99
CA LEU A 113 6.83 21.93 -47.54
C LEU A 113 8.28 22.20 -47.19
N HIS A 114 9.22 21.52 -47.86
CA HIS A 114 10.66 21.77 -47.70
C HIS A 114 10.98 23.23 -47.99
N HIS A 115 10.64 23.72 -49.19
CA HIS A 115 10.91 25.09 -49.60
C HIS A 115 10.29 26.12 -48.63
N ARG A 116 9.05 25.89 -48.16
CA ARG A 116 8.37 26.82 -47.25
C ARG A 116 8.96 26.82 -45.85
N LEU A 117 9.30 25.66 -45.33
CA LEU A 117 9.94 25.55 -44.02
C LEU A 117 11.33 26.18 -44.04
N GLU A 118 12.09 25.98 -45.11
CA GLU A 118 13.39 26.63 -45.35
C GLU A 118 13.24 28.16 -45.40
N GLN A 119 12.34 28.69 -46.24
CA GLN A 119 12.09 30.13 -46.33
C GLN A 119 11.58 30.75 -45.02
N ALA A 120 10.79 30.00 -44.25
CA ALA A 120 10.33 30.43 -42.94
C ALA A 120 11.50 30.46 -41.94
N ALA A 121 12.34 29.44 -41.92
CA ALA A 121 13.51 29.32 -41.05
C ALA A 121 14.55 30.42 -41.28
N LEU A 122 14.65 30.96 -42.51
CA LEU A 122 15.50 32.13 -42.82
C LEU A 122 15.04 33.42 -42.12
N ARG A 123 13.75 33.52 -41.75
CA ARG A 123 13.17 34.72 -41.14
C ARG A 123 13.09 34.62 -39.62
N ALA A 124 12.70 33.45 -39.13
CA ALA A 124 12.59 33.13 -37.72
C ALA A 124 12.60 31.61 -37.53
N PRO A 125 13.01 31.08 -36.37
CA PRO A 125 12.94 29.66 -36.09
C PRO A 125 11.53 29.09 -36.29
N VAL A 126 11.45 27.84 -36.72
CA VAL A 126 10.19 27.14 -36.97
C VAL A 126 10.07 25.96 -36.01
N LEU A 127 8.97 25.89 -35.26
CA LEU A 127 8.60 24.74 -34.45
C LEU A 127 7.55 23.91 -35.20
N VAL A 128 7.86 22.66 -35.53
CA VAL A 128 6.90 21.69 -36.05
C VAL A 128 6.52 20.69 -34.96
N CYS A 129 5.28 20.75 -34.50
CA CYS A 129 4.72 19.80 -33.55
C CYS A 129 3.90 18.75 -34.28
N ILE A 130 4.17 17.47 -34.03
CA ILE A 130 3.35 16.35 -34.50
C ILE A 130 2.75 15.68 -33.27
N ASP A 131 1.43 15.75 -33.11
CA ASP A 131 0.72 15.08 -32.03
C ASP A 131 0.19 13.72 -32.50
N ASP A 132 0.34 12.70 -31.65
CA ASP A 132 -0.05 11.31 -31.90
C ASP A 132 0.45 10.74 -33.26
N LEU A 133 1.78 10.70 -33.46
CA LEU A 133 2.44 10.17 -34.68
C LEU A 133 1.93 8.78 -35.07
N GLN A 134 1.58 7.94 -34.08
CA GLN A 134 1.08 6.60 -34.34
C GLN A 134 -0.22 6.61 -35.16
N TRP A 135 -0.98 7.70 -35.23
CA TRP A 135 -2.19 7.75 -36.04
C TRP A 135 -1.99 8.27 -37.47
N CYS A 136 -0.77 8.63 -37.85
CA CYS A 136 -0.46 9.07 -39.21
C CYS A 136 -0.39 7.90 -40.20
N ASP A 137 -0.76 8.17 -41.46
CA ASP A 137 -0.61 7.26 -42.60
C ASP A 137 0.87 7.02 -42.98
N LEU A 138 1.13 5.96 -43.76
CA LEU A 138 2.48 5.55 -44.14
C LEU A 138 3.22 6.64 -44.93
N GLU A 139 2.49 7.36 -45.78
CA GLU A 139 2.99 8.41 -46.64
C GLU A 139 3.38 9.64 -45.81
N THR A 140 2.58 10.01 -44.80
CA THR A 140 2.95 11.01 -43.78
C THR A 140 4.18 10.60 -42.98
N LEU A 141 4.26 9.35 -42.50
CA LEU A 141 5.43 8.86 -41.75
C LEU A 141 6.72 8.96 -42.59
N ARG A 142 6.65 8.61 -43.88
CA ARG A 142 7.76 8.77 -44.84
C ARG A 142 8.13 10.24 -45.05
N LEU A 143 7.13 11.10 -45.23
CA LEU A 143 7.32 12.54 -45.43
C LEU A 143 8.04 13.18 -44.24
N VAL A 144 7.63 12.86 -43.00
CA VAL A 144 8.27 13.36 -41.77
C VAL A 144 9.74 12.99 -41.73
N ARG A 145 10.10 11.72 -42.00
CA ARG A 145 11.51 11.28 -41.99
C ARG A 145 12.37 12.02 -43.01
N LEU A 146 11.82 12.27 -44.20
CA LEU A 146 12.53 12.97 -45.26
C LEU A 146 12.72 14.44 -44.91
N LEU A 147 11.66 15.13 -44.47
CA LEU A 147 11.73 16.54 -44.10
C LEU A 147 12.65 16.80 -42.90
N THR A 148 12.62 15.95 -41.87
CA THR A 148 13.52 16.09 -40.71
C THR A 148 14.99 15.93 -41.09
N LYS A 149 15.28 15.14 -42.13
CA LYS A 149 16.63 14.90 -42.62
C LYS A 149 17.09 16.05 -43.52
N ASP A 150 16.25 16.41 -44.49
CA ASP A 150 16.53 17.44 -45.47
C ASP A 150 16.66 18.82 -44.80
N LEU A 151 15.88 19.09 -43.73
CA LEU A 151 15.88 20.35 -42.98
C LEU A 151 16.73 20.31 -41.69
N SER A 152 17.78 19.50 -41.65
CA SER A 152 18.60 19.31 -40.44
C SER A 152 19.59 20.46 -40.17
N THR A 153 19.87 21.30 -41.17
CA THR A 153 20.79 22.44 -41.08
C THR A 153 20.10 23.78 -40.84
N GLU A 154 18.78 23.81 -40.95
CA GLU A 154 17.91 24.96 -40.87
C GLU A 154 17.37 25.09 -39.44
N ALA A 155 16.91 26.29 -39.05
CA ALA A 155 16.38 26.56 -37.71
C ALA A 155 14.98 25.95 -37.49
N VAL A 156 14.81 24.66 -37.79
CA VAL A 156 13.55 23.91 -37.66
C VAL A 156 13.64 22.91 -36.49
N VAL A 157 12.84 23.13 -35.46
CA VAL A 157 12.71 22.25 -34.30
C VAL A 157 11.48 21.39 -34.48
N TRP A 158 11.64 20.07 -34.44
CA TRP A 158 10.56 19.10 -34.51
C TRP A 158 10.30 18.52 -33.13
N ILE A 159 9.04 18.54 -32.68
CA ILE A 159 8.60 17.82 -31.49
C ILE A 159 7.52 16.83 -31.89
N VAL A 160 7.82 15.54 -31.77
CA VAL A 160 6.97 14.45 -32.27
C VAL A 160 6.49 13.64 -31.08
N ALA A 161 5.21 13.76 -30.74
CA ALA A 161 4.58 12.98 -29.69
C ALA A 161 4.04 11.66 -30.22
N LEU A 162 4.30 10.59 -29.47
CA LEU A 162 3.85 9.25 -29.81
C LEU A 162 3.53 8.40 -28.59
N ARG A 163 2.79 7.33 -28.81
CA ARG A 163 2.59 6.25 -27.83
C ARG A 163 3.56 5.11 -28.11
N PRO A 164 3.99 4.35 -27.08
CA PRO A 164 4.59 3.04 -27.30
C PRO A 164 3.62 2.19 -28.13
N THR A 165 4.10 1.64 -29.25
CA THR A 165 3.29 0.84 -30.17
C THR A 165 4.11 -0.29 -30.78
N ALA A 166 3.44 -1.42 -31.04
CA ALA A 166 4.01 -2.55 -31.76
C ALA A 166 4.01 -2.34 -33.29
N GLU A 167 3.32 -1.31 -33.80
CA GLU A 167 3.15 -1.08 -35.24
C GLU A 167 4.49 -0.92 -35.97
N PRO A 168 4.84 -1.82 -36.92
CA PRO A 168 6.17 -1.85 -37.54
C PRO A 168 6.55 -0.56 -38.26
N ALA A 169 5.59 0.10 -38.92
CA ALA A 169 5.83 1.34 -39.67
C ALA A 169 6.23 2.51 -38.76
N VAL A 170 5.54 2.67 -37.64
CA VAL A 170 5.83 3.71 -36.63
C VAL A 170 7.18 3.42 -35.99
N ARG A 171 7.44 2.16 -35.58
CA ARG A 171 8.73 1.75 -35.01
C ARG A 171 9.90 2.00 -35.95
N SER A 172 9.75 1.65 -37.23
CA SER A 172 10.78 1.92 -38.25
C SER A 172 11.03 3.41 -38.44
N THR A 173 9.99 4.23 -38.32
CA THR A 173 10.07 5.69 -38.43
C THR A 173 10.82 6.30 -37.26
N VAL A 174 10.44 5.92 -36.03
CA VAL A 174 11.11 6.33 -34.79
C VAL A 174 12.59 5.92 -34.81
N ARG A 175 12.89 4.67 -35.19
CA ARG A 175 14.27 4.20 -35.33
C ARG A 175 15.07 5.05 -36.30
N GLY A 176 14.53 5.32 -37.49
CA GLY A 176 15.20 6.15 -38.49
C GLY A 176 15.44 7.59 -38.03
N LEU A 177 14.51 8.17 -37.25
CA LEU A 177 14.70 9.50 -36.66
C LEU A 177 15.81 9.48 -35.58
N ARG A 178 15.86 8.43 -34.74
CA ARG A 178 16.92 8.28 -33.73
C ARG A 178 18.30 8.08 -34.35
N GLU A 179 18.40 7.27 -35.40
CA GLU A 179 19.64 7.08 -36.17
C GLU A 179 20.11 8.40 -36.81
N ALA A 180 19.18 9.29 -37.15
CA ALA A 180 19.47 10.63 -37.65
C ALA A 180 19.74 11.67 -36.55
N GLY A 181 19.81 11.26 -35.27
CA GLY A 181 20.15 12.13 -34.14
C GLY A 181 18.97 12.67 -33.32
N ALA A 182 17.75 12.16 -33.52
CA ALA A 182 16.61 12.56 -32.70
C ALA A 182 16.75 12.10 -31.23
N GLU A 183 16.43 12.99 -30.30
CA GLU A 183 16.44 12.70 -28.87
C GLU A 183 15.08 12.13 -28.43
N LEU A 184 15.07 10.96 -27.80
CA LEU A 184 13.85 10.33 -27.27
C LEU A 184 13.69 10.63 -25.78
N VAL A 185 12.57 11.25 -25.44
CA VAL A 185 12.16 11.55 -24.06
C VAL A 185 10.96 10.69 -23.72
N GLU A 186 11.09 9.85 -22.71
CA GLU A 186 10.00 9.05 -22.18
C GLU A 186 9.31 9.76 -21.01
N LEU A 187 8.05 10.13 -21.20
CA LEU A 187 7.22 10.75 -20.18
C LEU A 187 6.72 9.70 -19.19
N ARG A 188 7.41 9.63 -18.05
CA ARG A 188 7.02 8.83 -16.89
C ARG A 188 5.80 9.43 -16.18
N PRO A 189 5.05 8.65 -15.37
CA PRO A 189 4.04 9.19 -14.47
C PRO A 189 4.61 10.30 -13.56
N LEU A 190 3.74 11.22 -13.13
CA LEU A 190 4.11 12.30 -12.22
C LEU A 190 4.52 11.75 -10.85
N ASP A 191 5.50 12.41 -10.22
CA ASP A 191 5.92 12.12 -8.86
C ASP A 191 4.94 12.69 -7.82
N ALA A 192 5.04 12.20 -6.58
CA ALA A 192 4.17 12.65 -5.48
C ALA A 192 4.20 14.17 -5.24
N PRO A 193 5.36 14.87 -5.32
CA PRO A 193 5.39 16.33 -5.23
C PRO A 193 4.58 17.03 -6.32
N ALA A 194 4.69 16.58 -7.59
CA ALA A 194 3.89 17.15 -8.67
C ALA A 194 2.40 16.86 -8.50
N VAL A 195 2.03 15.66 -8.03
CA VAL A 195 0.64 15.31 -7.71
C VAL A 195 0.08 16.25 -6.64
N ALA A 196 0.83 16.53 -5.58
CA ALA A 196 0.41 17.46 -4.53
C ALA A 196 0.24 18.89 -5.05
N GLN A 197 1.17 19.37 -5.89
CA GLN A 197 1.09 20.70 -6.51
C GLN A 197 -0.13 20.83 -7.43
N ILE A 198 -0.39 19.85 -8.29
CA ILE A 198 -1.57 19.84 -9.16
C ILE A 198 -2.86 19.77 -8.32
N SER A 199 -2.86 18.99 -7.25
CA SER A 199 -3.99 18.91 -6.32
C SER A 199 -4.29 20.27 -5.72
N ALA A 200 -3.27 20.99 -5.26
CA ALA A 200 -3.44 22.35 -4.76
C ALA A 200 -3.95 23.33 -5.83
N ASP A 201 -3.38 23.27 -7.05
CA ASP A 201 -3.77 24.14 -8.16
C ASP A 201 -5.23 23.90 -8.61
N VAL A 202 -5.70 22.65 -8.59
CA VAL A 202 -7.06 22.28 -9.02
C VAL A 202 -8.10 22.55 -7.92
N LEU A 203 -7.77 22.23 -6.67
CA LEU A 203 -8.70 22.36 -5.54
C LEU A 203 -8.73 23.78 -4.95
N GLY A 204 -7.70 24.59 -5.17
CA GLY A 204 -7.61 25.97 -4.66
C GLY A 204 -7.13 26.07 -3.21
N GLY A 205 -6.55 25.00 -2.65
CA GLY A 205 -6.03 24.93 -1.28
C GLY A 205 -5.08 23.75 -1.09
N LEU A 206 -4.29 23.74 -0.02
CA LEU A 206 -3.33 22.66 0.24
C LEU A 206 -4.08 21.34 0.51
N PRO A 207 -3.80 20.25 -0.22
CA PRO A 207 -4.46 18.97 0.03
C PRO A 207 -3.98 18.37 1.35
N ASP A 208 -4.91 17.83 2.13
CA ASP A 208 -4.57 17.02 3.30
C ASP A 208 -4.14 15.58 2.91
N GLN A 209 -3.82 14.76 3.91
CA GLN A 209 -3.35 13.39 3.69
C GLN A 209 -4.40 12.50 3.00
N GLN A 210 -5.69 12.71 3.28
CA GLN A 210 -6.78 11.93 2.68
C GLN A 210 -6.99 12.30 1.21
N VAL A 211 -6.94 13.59 0.87
CA VAL A 211 -6.98 14.06 -0.52
C VAL A 211 -5.76 13.57 -1.29
N LEU A 212 -4.56 13.58 -0.69
CA LEU A 212 -3.36 13.04 -1.31
C LEU A 212 -3.44 11.52 -1.52
N ALA A 213 -4.02 10.78 -0.57
CA ALA A 213 -4.29 9.35 -0.72
C ALA A 213 -5.31 9.08 -1.84
N SER A 214 -6.34 9.91 -1.99
CA SER A 214 -7.27 9.81 -3.12
C SER A 214 -6.58 10.14 -4.45
N ALA A 215 -5.80 11.22 -4.49
CA ALA A 215 -5.07 11.66 -5.69
C ALA A 215 -4.00 10.66 -6.15
N SER A 216 -3.34 9.96 -5.22
CA SER A 216 -2.34 8.95 -5.54
C SER A 216 -2.95 7.74 -6.26
N ARG A 217 -4.26 7.48 -6.08
CA ARG A 217 -5.00 6.46 -6.86
C ARG A 217 -5.01 6.75 -8.35
N ALA A 218 -4.67 7.96 -8.81
CA ALA A 218 -4.47 8.24 -10.23
C ALA A 218 -3.10 7.82 -10.78
N GLY A 219 -2.23 7.22 -9.93
CA GLY A 219 -0.94 6.65 -10.30
C GLY A 219 -0.02 7.62 -11.04
N GLY A 220 -0.13 8.91 -10.75
CA GLY A 220 0.63 9.97 -11.41
C GLY A 220 0.23 10.22 -12.88
N ILE A 221 -0.88 9.68 -13.38
CA ILE A 221 -1.37 9.97 -14.73
C ILE A 221 -2.13 11.31 -14.69
N PRO A 222 -1.59 12.39 -15.30
CA PRO A 222 -2.16 13.74 -15.21
C PRO A 222 -3.63 13.83 -15.59
N LEU A 223 -4.05 13.10 -16.64
CA LEU A 223 -5.44 13.13 -17.09
C LEU A 223 -6.40 12.59 -16.03
N LEU A 224 -6.11 11.41 -15.46
CA LEU A 224 -6.96 10.79 -14.44
C LEU A 224 -6.94 11.64 -13.16
N LEU A 225 -5.77 12.14 -12.78
CA LEU A 225 -5.59 13.01 -11.63
C LEU A 225 -6.47 14.26 -11.73
N VAL A 226 -6.42 14.97 -12.86
CA VAL A 226 -7.17 16.20 -13.05
C VAL A 226 -8.68 15.95 -13.10
N GLU A 227 -9.13 14.87 -13.76
CA GLU A 227 -10.57 14.54 -13.79
C GLU A 227 -11.10 14.10 -12.42
N LEU A 228 -10.31 13.33 -11.66
CA LEU A 228 -10.62 12.98 -10.25
C LEU A 228 -10.74 14.24 -9.39
N LEU A 229 -9.70 15.09 -9.37
CA LEU A 229 -9.68 16.29 -8.52
C LEU A 229 -10.77 17.28 -8.87
N ARG A 230 -11.03 17.50 -10.17
CA ARG A 230 -12.12 18.37 -10.61
C ARG A 230 -13.47 17.79 -10.22
N GLY A 231 -13.67 16.49 -10.38
CA GLY A 231 -14.89 15.81 -9.94
C GLY A 231 -15.11 15.95 -8.43
N LEU A 232 -14.09 15.68 -7.62
CA LEU A 232 -14.14 15.83 -6.15
C LEU A 232 -14.56 17.25 -5.74
N ARG A 233 -14.04 18.26 -6.43
CA ARG A 233 -14.39 19.67 -6.17
C ARG A 233 -15.79 20.02 -6.67
N ASP A 234 -16.10 19.70 -7.92
CA ASP A 234 -17.34 20.11 -8.59
C ASP A 234 -18.56 19.38 -7.97
N GLU A 235 -18.38 18.19 -7.41
CA GLU A 235 -19.41 17.37 -6.76
C GLU A 235 -19.47 17.59 -5.23
N GLY A 236 -18.67 18.50 -4.68
CA GLY A 236 -18.70 18.87 -3.25
C GLY A 236 -18.15 17.79 -2.30
N LEU A 237 -17.37 16.84 -2.82
CA LEU A 237 -16.71 15.77 -2.04
C LEU A 237 -15.44 16.27 -1.33
N VAL A 238 -14.98 17.48 -1.65
CA VAL A 238 -13.89 18.18 -0.96
C VAL A 238 -14.37 19.54 -0.47
N ARG A 239 -14.00 19.90 0.76
CA ARG A 239 -14.24 21.23 1.35
C ARG A 239 -12.93 21.94 1.65
N LEU A 240 -12.93 23.26 1.44
CA LEU A 240 -11.82 24.12 1.84
C LEU A 240 -12.06 24.63 3.25
N GLU A 241 -11.22 24.20 4.19
CA GLU A 241 -11.22 24.63 5.58
C GLU A 241 -9.90 25.34 5.88
N ALA A 242 -9.95 26.64 6.18
CA ALA A 242 -8.77 27.46 6.47
C ALA A 242 -7.64 27.37 5.42
N GLY A 243 -7.99 27.20 4.13
CA GLY A 243 -7.02 27.07 3.04
C GLY A 243 -6.51 25.65 2.78
N THR A 244 -6.98 24.66 3.54
CA THR A 244 -6.69 23.24 3.35
C THR A 244 -7.89 22.55 2.71
N ALA A 245 -7.66 21.78 1.65
CA ALA A 245 -8.65 20.94 1.02
C ALA A 245 -8.76 19.61 1.77
N ARG A 246 -9.94 19.33 2.34
CA ARG A 246 -10.25 18.12 3.10
C ARG A 246 -11.31 17.28 2.42
N LEU A 247 -11.12 15.98 2.43
CA LEU A 247 -12.07 15.02 1.87
C LEU A 247 -13.28 14.88 2.81
N VAL A 248 -14.49 15.06 2.28
CA VAL A 248 -15.75 14.93 3.03
C VAL A 248 -16.28 13.49 2.94
N ALA A 249 -16.14 12.87 1.78
CA ALA A 249 -16.52 11.50 1.52
C ALA A 249 -15.57 10.89 0.48
N ASP A 250 -15.18 9.64 0.69
CA ASP A 250 -14.41 8.88 -0.29
C ASP A 250 -15.36 8.26 -1.33
N GLY A 251 -15.05 8.44 -2.60
CA GLY A 251 -15.88 7.98 -3.71
C GLY A 251 -15.34 8.40 -5.06
N LEU A 252 -15.71 7.66 -6.11
CA LEU A 252 -15.38 8.01 -7.50
C LEU A 252 -16.32 9.12 -8.00
N PRO A 253 -15.81 10.29 -8.38
CA PRO A 253 -16.64 11.35 -8.91
C PRO A 253 -17.28 10.95 -10.25
N VAL A 254 -18.54 11.32 -10.47
CA VAL A 254 -19.27 11.13 -11.74
C VAL A 254 -18.45 11.60 -12.93
N ARG A 255 -17.75 12.73 -12.79
CA ARG A 255 -16.91 13.28 -13.86
C ARG A 255 -15.80 12.34 -14.33
N LEU A 256 -15.15 11.65 -13.39
CA LEU A 256 -14.15 10.63 -13.72
C LEU A 256 -14.82 9.45 -14.42
N ARG A 257 -16.02 9.07 -14.00
CA ARG A 257 -16.80 8.01 -14.64
C ARG A 257 -17.06 8.32 -16.09
N ASP A 258 -17.67 9.47 -16.37
CA ASP A 258 -17.96 9.93 -17.73
C ASP A 258 -16.72 9.96 -18.64
N ALA A 259 -15.55 10.31 -18.09
CA ALA A 259 -14.30 10.34 -18.84
C ALA A 259 -13.81 8.94 -19.24
N VAL A 260 -14.00 7.94 -18.40
CA VAL A 260 -13.72 6.54 -18.71
C VAL A 260 -14.81 5.96 -19.62
N THR A 261 -16.09 6.24 -19.38
CA THR A 261 -17.22 5.78 -20.21
C THR A 261 -17.05 6.23 -21.66
N ARG A 262 -16.70 7.49 -21.92
CA ARG A 262 -16.40 7.96 -23.29
C ARG A 262 -15.24 7.23 -23.98
N ARG A 263 -14.33 6.62 -23.22
CA ARG A 263 -13.26 5.79 -23.78
C ARG A 263 -13.74 4.38 -24.07
N THR A 264 -14.59 3.81 -23.21
CA THR A 264 -15.18 2.48 -23.41
C THR A 264 -16.27 2.48 -24.49
N GLU A 265 -16.86 3.63 -24.81
CA GLU A 265 -17.79 3.81 -25.94
C GLU A 265 -17.11 3.72 -27.31
N ARG A 266 -15.79 3.99 -27.39
CA ARG A 266 -15.01 3.96 -28.63
C ARG A 266 -14.54 2.57 -29.04
N VAL A 267 -14.64 1.60 -28.14
CA VAL A 267 -14.31 0.21 -28.44
C VAL A 267 -15.57 -0.59 -28.78
N SER A 268 -15.40 -1.71 -29.47
CA SER A 268 -16.45 -2.65 -29.84
C SER A 268 -17.23 -3.16 -28.62
N VAL A 269 -18.43 -3.67 -28.87
CA VAL A 269 -19.28 -4.25 -27.82
C VAL A 269 -18.58 -5.44 -27.14
N ASP A 270 -17.91 -6.29 -27.92
CA ASP A 270 -17.14 -7.44 -27.41
C ASP A 270 -15.98 -6.99 -26.51
N ALA A 271 -15.21 -5.97 -26.92
CA ALA A 271 -14.15 -5.39 -26.10
C ALA A 271 -14.70 -4.78 -24.80
N ARG A 272 -15.85 -4.11 -24.86
CA ARG A 272 -16.50 -3.57 -23.66
C ARG A 272 -16.94 -4.65 -22.69
N GLN A 273 -17.53 -5.75 -23.18
CA GLN A 273 -17.91 -6.89 -22.35
C GLN A 273 -16.69 -7.53 -21.67
N LEU A 274 -15.59 -7.72 -22.41
CA LEU A 274 -14.34 -8.23 -21.86
C LEU A 274 -13.81 -7.31 -20.75
N LEU A 275 -13.82 -6.00 -20.98
CA LEU A 275 -13.37 -5.02 -19.99
C LEU A 275 -14.24 -5.04 -18.72
N GLN A 276 -15.56 -5.18 -18.87
CA GLN A 276 -16.52 -5.30 -17.76
C GLN A 276 -16.26 -6.55 -16.91
N ILE A 277 -16.07 -7.71 -17.54
CA ILE A 277 -15.75 -8.95 -16.82
C ILE A 277 -14.37 -8.85 -16.17
N GLY A 278 -13.38 -8.29 -16.88
CA GLY A 278 -12.03 -8.11 -16.35
C GLY A 278 -12.03 -7.25 -15.10
N ALA A 279 -12.87 -6.21 -15.06
CA ALA A 279 -12.97 -5.31 -13.91
C ALA A 279 -13.42 -6.04 -12.64
N VAL A 280 -14.19 -7.12 -12.82
CA VAL A 280 -14.67 -8.02 -11.77
C VAL A 280 -13.60 -9.04 -11.36
N LEU A 281 -12.81 -9.56 -12.31
CA LEU A 281 -11.74 -10.53 -12.04
C LEU A 281 -10.56 -9.93 -11.25
N GLY A 282 -10.33 -8.62 -11.39
CA GLY A 282 -9.32 -7.90 -10.63
C GLY A 282 -8.41 -7.04 -11.49
N ARG A 283 -7.33 -6.53 -10.89
CA ARG A 283 -6.37 -5.66 -11.60
C ARG A 283 -5.58 -6.42 -12.67
N ARG A 284 -5.24 -7.68 -12.40
CA ARG A 284 -4.52 -8.57 -13.31
C ARG A 284 -5.25 -9.89 -13.39
N PHE A 285 -5.34 -10.45 -14.58
CA PHE A 285 -6.01 -11.72 -14.82
C PHE A 285 -5.42 -12.40 -16.06
N PRO A 286 -5.27 -13.72 -16.06
CA PRO A 286 -4.76 -14.41 -17.22
C PRO A 286 -5.88 -14.55 -18.29
N PRO A 287 -5.53 -14.55 -19.58
CA PRO A 287 -6.52 -14.57 -20.67
C PRO A 287 -7.33 -15.88 -20.72
N ASP A 288 -6.80 -16.99 -20.20
CA ASP A 288 -7.49 -18.27 -20.12
C ASP A 288 -8.60 -18.29 -19.05
N LEU A 289 -8.43 -17.54 -17.95
CA LEU A 289 -9.50 -17.30 -16.97
C LEU A 289 -10.61 -16.46 -17.59
N MET A 290 -10.25 -15.38 -18.31
CA MET A 290 -11.23 -14.56 -19.04
C MET A 290 -12.04 -15.40 -20.02
N ALA A 291 -11.37 -16.20 -20.85
CA ALA A 291 -11.99 -17.13 -21.79
C ALA A 291 -12.97 -18.10 -21.11
N ALA A 292 -12.56 -18.69 -19.98
CA ALA A 292 -13.39 -19.62 -19.23
C ALA A 292 -14.64 -18.94 -18.64
N VAL A 293 -14.50 -17.74 -18.06
CA VAL A 293 -15.62 -16.98 -17.48
C VAL A 293 -16.58 -16.47 -18.57
N MET A 294 -16.07 -16.14 -19.76
CA MET A 294 -16.89 -15.77 -20.91
C MET A 294 -17.53 -16.96 -21.63
N GLY A 295 -17.08 -18.19 -21.34
CA GLY A 295 -17.47 -19.38 -22.10
C GLY A 295 -17.02 -19.35 -23.56
N ARG A 296 -15.95 -18.60 -23.89
CA ARG A 296 -15.43 -18.42 -25.26
C ARG A 296 -13.99 -18.90 -25.36
N PRO A 297 -13.58 -19.54 -26.47
CA PRO A 297 -12.19 -19.95 -26.64
C PRO A 297 -11.26 -18.74 -26.84
N VAL A 298 -10.02 -18.82 -26.33
CA VAL A 298 -9.03 -17.72 -26.40
C VAL A 298 -8.84 -17.10 -27.79
N PRO A 299 -8.82 -17.86 -28.92
CA PRO A 299 -8.70 -17.28 -30.26
C PRO A 299 -9.78 -16.27 -30.62
N GLU A 300 -10.99 -16.40 -30.08
CA GLU A 300 -12.07 -15.43 -30.31
C GLU A 300 -11.87 -14.12 -29.54
N LEU A 301 -11.04 -14.14 -28.49
CA LEU A 301 -10.76 -12.96 -27.67
C LEU A 301 -9.59 -12.13 -28.21
N LEU A 302 -8.86 -12.60 -29.23
CA LEU A 302 -7.67 -11.91 -29.75
C LEU A 302 -7.98 -10.49 -30.25
N CYS A 303 -9.00 -10.34 -31.09
CA CYS A 303 -9.41 -9.03 -31.61
C CYS A 303 -9.86 -8.05 -30.52
N PRO A 304 -10.80 -8.40 -29.62
CA PRO A 304 -11.22 -7.48 -28.56
C PRO A 304 -10.11 -7.19 -27.54
N ILE A 305 -9.23 -8.14 -27.23
CA ILE A 305 -8.06 -7.87 -26.37
C ILE A 305 -7.13 -6.86 -27.03
N GLN A 306 -6.78 -7.06 -28.30
CA GLN A 306 -5.90 -6.14 -29.04
C GLN A 306 -6.49 -4.73 -29.08
N GLU A 307 -7.80 -4.61 -29.31
CA GLU A 307 -8.51 -3.34 -29.29
C GLU A 307 -8.40 -2.61 -27.93
N LEU A 308 -8.54 -3.34 -26.82
CA LEU A 308 -8.40 -2.76 -25.46
C LEU A 308 -6.96 -2.35 -25.14
N VAL A 309 -5.98 -3.11 -25.63
CA VAL A 309 -4.56 -2.79 -25.50
C VAL A 309 -4.21 -1.54 -26.31
N ASP A 310 -4.70 -1.43 -27.54
CA ASP A 310 -4.50 -0.26 -28.42
C ASP A 310 -5.18 1.00 -27.84
N ALA A 311 -6.33 0.82 -27.19
CA ALA A 311 -7.03 1.86 -26.45
C ALA A 311 -6.35 2.24 -25.12
N ALA A 312 -5.31 1.49 -24.70
CA ALA A 312 -4.62 1.59 -23.41
C ALA A 312 -5.56 1.44 -22.20
N LEU A 313 -6.65 0.67 -22.36
CA LEU A 313 -7.56 0.29 -21.29
C LEU A 313 -7.02 -0.94 -20.55
N LEU A 314 -6.42 -1.87 -21.31
CA LEU A 314 -5.63 -2.98 -20.80
C LEU A 314 -4.16 -2.85 -21.24
N LEU A 315 -3.29 -3.56 -20.54
CA LEU A 315 -1.89 -3.76 -20.82
C LEU A 315 -1.65 -5.27 -20.89
N ASP A 316 -0.75 -5.69 -21.78
CA ASP A 316 -0.23 -7.05 -21.85
C ASP A 316 1.14 -7.06 -21.16
N ASP A 317 1.27 -7.83 -20.08
CA ASP A 317 2.53 -8.01 -19.36
C ASP A 317 3.31 -9.27 -19.82
N GLY A 318 2.80 -9.97 -20.84
CA GLY A 318 3.36 -11.17 -21.44
C GLY A 318 2.68 -12.47 -20.99
N GLU A 319 2.20 -12.52 -19.74
CA GLU A 319 1.51 -13.70 -19.18
C GLU A 319 0.06 -13.39 -18.77
N GLN A 320 -0.22 -12.13 -18.42
CA GLN A 320 -1.49 -11.66 -17.91
C GLN A 320 -1.93 -10.37 -18.60
N LEU A 321 -3.24 -10.17 -18.60
CA LEU A 321 -3.83 -8.88 -18.92
C LEU A 321 -3.94 -8.07 -17.63
N ALA A 322 -3.55 -6.81 -17.70
CA ALA A 322 -3.65 -5.89 -16.57
C ALA A 322 -4.44 -4.63 -16.97
N PHE A 323 -5.21 -4.06 -16.05
CA PHE A 323 -5.77 -2.74 -16.30
C PHE A 323 -4.65 -1.70 -16.42
N GLY A 324 -4.76 -0.83 -17.42
CA GLY A 324 -3.82 0.28 -17.60
C GLY A 324 -3.78 1.21 -16.39
N HIS A 325 -4.88 1.27 -15.63
CA HIS A 325 -4.94 1.98 -14.35
C HIS A 325 -6.05 1.45 -13.43
N ASP A 326 -5.82 1.45 -12.11
CA ASP A 326 -6.83 1.01 -11.12
C ASP A 326 -8.13 1.84 -11.15
N LEU A 327 -8.06 3.17 -11.27
CA LEU A 327 -9.26 4.00 -11.48
C LEU A 327 -10.09 3.62 -12.72
N ILE A 328 -9.46 3.12 -13.80
CA ILE A 328 -10.21 2.64 -14.98
C ILE A 328 -11.00 1.39 -14.57
N ARG A 329 -10.34 0.43 -13.92
CA ARG A 329 -10.96 -0.79 -13.39
C ARG A 329 -12.12 -0.46 -12.47
N GLU A 330 -11.89 0.37 -11.46
CA GLU A 330 -12.90 0.72 -10.45
C GLU A 330 -14.10 1.43 -11.06
N THR A 331 -13.86 2.31 -12.05
CA THR A 331 -14.96 2.94 -12.78
C THR A 331 -15.78 1.94 -13.58
N VAL A 332 -15.11 1.07 -14.35
CA VAL A 332 -15.80 0.05 -15.15
C VAL A 332 -16.56 -0.91 -14.23
N ALA A 333 -15.98 -1.30 -13.09
CA ALA A 333 -16.66 -2.12 -12.09
C ALA A 333 -17.88 -1.42 -11.48
N ALA A 334 -17.80 -0.11 -11.24
CA ALA A 334 -18.90 0.68 -10.69
C ALA A 334 -20.07 0.88 -11.67
N ASP A 335 -19.83 0.74 -12.99
CA ASP A 335 -20.87 0.79 -14.02
C ASP A 335 -21.64 -0.54 -14.15
N LEU A 336 -21.13 -1.66 -13.60
CA LEU A 336 -21.88 -2.92 -13.57
C LEU A 336 -22.94 -2.91 -12.47
N PRO A 337 -24.17 -3.38 -12.76
CA PRO A 337 -25.13 -3.71 -11.71
C PRO A 337 -24.53 -4.66 -10.69
N GLN A 338 -24.66 -4.34 -9.39
CA GLN A 338 -24.03 -5.11 -8.30
C GLN A 338 -24.35 -6.61 -8.37
N ALA A 339 -25.60 -6.97 -8.67
CA ALA A 339 -26.03 -8.37 -8.81
C ALA A 339 -25.25 -9.11 -9.91
N LEU A 340 -24.98 -8.46 -11.05
CA LEU A 340 -24.20 -9.03 -12.13
C LEU A 340 -22.73 -9.16 -11.76
N ALA A 341 -22.15 -8.13 -11.13
CA ALA A 341 -20.78 -8.19 -10.64
C ALA A 341 -20.59 -9.34 -9.64
N HIS A 342 -21.55 -9.54 -8.73
CA HIS A 342 -21.52 -10.65 -7.77
C HIS A 342 -21.59 -12.02 -8.47
N ALA A 343 -22.51 -12.19 -9.41
CA ALA A 343 -22.65 -13.43 -10.18
C ALA A 343 -21.37 -13.76 -10.98
N LEU A 344 -20.75 -12.74 -11.60
CA LEU A 344 -19.50 -12.91 -12.34
C LEU A 344 -18.31 -13.27 -11.42
N ARG A 345 -18.19 -12.66 -10.23
CA ARG A 345 -17.16 -13.07 -9.24
C ARG A 345 -17.35 -14.51 -8.82
N ARG A 346 -18.59 -14.90 -8.51
CA ARG A 346 -18.92 -16.29 -8.12
C ARG A 346 -18.56 -17.28 -9.23
N HIS A 347 -18.97 -17.00 -10.46
CA HIS A 347 -18.62 -17.84 -11.59
C HIS A 347 -17.09 -17.93 -11.79
N ALA A 348 -16.37 -16.83 -11.62
CA ALA A 348 -14.91 -16.83 -11.72
C ALA A 348 -14.24 -17.64 -10.59
N VAL A 349 -14.78 -17.60 -9.36
CA VAL A 349 -14.33 -18.46 -8.26
C VAL A 349 -14.54 -19.93 -8.62
N ASP A 350 -15.71 -20.31 -9.13
CA ASP A 350 -16.00 -21.70 -9.54
C ASP A 350 -15.01 -22.17 -10.61
N VAL A 351 -14.73 -21.33 -11.60
CA VAL A 351 -13.76 -21.60 -12.67
C VAL A 351 -12.35 -21.78 -12.10
N LEU A 352 -11.91 -20.92 -11.17
CA LEU A 352 -10.60 -21.00 -10.56
C LEU A 352 -10.44 -22.28 -9.72
N LEU A 353 -11.45 -22.61 -8.90
CA LEU A 353 -11.46 -23.84 -8.10
C LEU A 353 -11.43 -25.09 -8.99
N ALA A 354 -12.20 -25.11 -10.08
CA ALA A 354 -12.19 -26.21 -11.06
C ALA A 354 -10.82 -26.39 -11.75
N ARG A 355 -10.01 -25.34 -11.81
CA ARG A 355 -8.63 -25.35 -12.35
C ARG A 355 -7.57 -25.62 -11.28
N GLY A 356 -7.97 -25.93 -10.05
CA GLY A 356 -7.07 -26.28 -8.95
C GLY A 356 -6.54 -25.09 -8.14
N ALA A 357 -7.16 -23.91 -8.26
CA ALA A 357 -6.84 -22.80 -7.37
C ALA A 357 -7.18 -23.15 -5.91
N THR A 358 -6.40 -22.65 -4.97
CA THR A 358 -6.65 -22.84 -3.53
C THR A 358 -7.73 -21.87 -3.04
N THR A 359 -8.39 -22.20 -1.94
CA THR A 359 -9.36 -21.32 -1.26
C THR A 359 -8.75 -19.97 -0.88
N VAL A 360 -7.45 -19.93 -0.56
CA VAL A 360 -6.70 -18.70 -0.28
C VAL A 360 -6.61 -17.80 -1.52
N GLN A 361 -6.37 -18.37 -2.70
CA GLN A 361 -6.25 -17.60 -3.95
C GLN A 361 -7.58 -16.94 -4.35
N VAL A 362 -8.71 -17.55 -4.02
CA VAL A 362 -10.05 -17.03 -4.35
C VAL A 362 -10.69 -16.20 -3.24
N ALA A 363 -10.09 -16.16 -2.04
CA ALA A 363 -10.65 -15.52 -0.85
C ALA A 363 -11.00 -14.04 -1.04
N ALA A 364 -10.17 -13.27 -1.75
CA ALA A 364 -10.44 -11.87 -2.03
C ALA A 364 -11.69 -11.69 -2.93
N MET A 365 -11.87 -12.53 -3.94
CA MET A 365 -13.05 -12.48 -4.82
C MET A 365 -14.32 -12.90 -4.06
N LEU A 366 -14.20 -13.84 -3.13
CA LEU A 366 -15.28 -14.25 -2.23
C LEU A 366 -15.64 -13.14 -1.24
N ALA A 367 -14.65 -12.46 -0.62
CA ALA A 367 -14.89 -11.35 0.30
C ALA A 367 -15.79 -10.25 -0.32
N ASP A 368 -15.54 -9.94 -1.60
CA ASP A 368 -16.23 -8.88 -2.37
C ASP A 368 -17.60 -9.29 -2.92
N SER A 369 -17.90 -10.60 -3.01
CA SER A 369 -19.15 -11.10 -3.61
C SER A 369 -20.09 -11.81 -2.63
N ALA A 370 -19.56 -12.26 -1.51
CA ALA A 370 -20.31 -12.97 -0.49
C ALA A 370 -21.39 -12.10 0.14
N VAL A 371 -22.50 -12.74 0.45
CA VAL A 371 -23.66 -12.14 1.13
C VAL A 371 -23.81 -12.73 2.53
N PRO A 372 -24.49 -12.05 3.46
CA PRO A 372 -24.75 -12.63 4.78
C PRO A 372 -25.42 -14.01 4.68
N GLY A 373 -24.91 -14.99 5.43
CA GLY A 373 -25.35 -16.39 5.41
C GLY A 373 -24.58 -17.32 4.46
N ASP A 374 -23.61 -16.80 3.72
CA ASP A 374 -22.82 -17.56 2.74
C ASP A 374 -21.74 -18.44 3.40
N ALA A 375 -22.13 -19.64 3.82
CA ALA A 375 -21.29 -20.54 4.60
C ALA A 375 -19.99 -20.95 3.88
N GLU A 376 -20.01 -21.09 2.55
CA GLU A 376 -18.82 -21.45 1.77
C GLU A 376 -17.81 -20.30 1.75
N ALA A 377 -18.27 -19.06 1.54
CA ALA A 377 -17.40 -17.89 1.61
C ALA A 377 -16.83 -17.71 3.02
N VAL A 378 -17.65 -17.86 4.07
CA VAL A 378 -17.19 -17.77 5.45
C VAL A 378 -16.08 -18.80 5.72
N ALA A 379 -16.27 -20.05 5.31
CA ALA A 379 -15.26 -21.10 5.48
C ALA A 379 -13.95 -20.79 4.73
N ALA A 380 -14.05 -20.34 3.47
CA ALA A 380 -12.89 -19.96 2.67
C ALA A 380 -12.13 -18.76 3.24
N LEU A 381 -12.84 -17.73 3.71
CA LEU A 381 -12.26 -16.54 4.33
C LEU A 381 -11.58 -16.86 5.66
N ARG A 382 -12.20 -17.70 6.51
CA ARG A 382 -11.56 -18.17 7.75
C ARG A 382 -10.31 -18.99 7.46
N HIS A 383 -10.36 -19.89 6.47
CA HIS A 383 -9.18 -20.64 6.06
C HIS A 383 -8.07 -19.72 5.53
N ALA A 384 -8.41 -18.72 4.71
CA ALA A 384 -7.45 -17.73 4.23
C ALA A 384 -6.87 -16.87 5.36
N ALA A 385 -7.68 -16.49 6.34
CA ALA A 385 -7.23 -15.78 7.53
C ALA A 385 -6.22 -16.63 8.34
N THR A 386 -6.48 -17.91 8.53
CA THR A 386 -5.54 -18.83 9.19
C THR A 386 -4.26 -19.02 8.38
N ALA A 387 -4.38 -19.27 7.08
CA ALA A 387 -3.23 -19.53 6.20
C ALA A 387 -2.32 -18.30 6.03
N LEU A 388 -2.90 -17.10 5.99
CA LEU A 388 -2.15 -15.85 5.83
C LEU A 388 -1.70 -15.24 7.17
N GLY A 389 -2.24 -15.67 8.30
CA GLY A 389 -1.85 -15.16 9.62
C GLY A 389 -0.32 -15.08 9.83
N PRO A 390 0.46 -16.12 9.48
CA PRO A 390 1.92 -16.10 9.60
C PRO A 390 2.62 -15.10 8.66
N THR A 391 2.08 -14.87 7.46
CA THR A 391 2.77 -14.18 6.35
C THR A 391 2.24 -12.78 6.04
N SER A 392 1.00 -12.45 6.42
CA SER A 392 0.36 -11.15 6.21
C SER A 392 -0.78 -10.92 7.21
N SER A 393 -0.48 -10.26 8.33
CA SER A 393 -1.49 -9.96 9.35
C SER A 393 -2.59 -9.01 8.88
N PRO A 394 -2.34 -7.97 8.07
CA PRO A 394 -3.41 -7.10 7.57
C PRO A 394 -4.45 -7.82 6.70
N ALA A 395 -4.00 -8.68 5.78
CA ALA A 395 -4.90 -9.46 4.92
C ALA A 395 -5.68 -10.51 5.73
N ALA A 396 -4.99 -11.20 6.65
CA ALA A 396 -5.64 -12.17 7.53
C ALA A 396 -6.72 -11.53 8.41
N ALA A 397 -6.44 -10.36 8.99
CA ALA A 397 -7.40 -9.60 9.77
C ALA A 397 -8.61 -9.17 8.93
N ALA A 398 -8.39 -8.67 7.71
CA ALA A 398 -9.47 -8.28 6.80
C ALA A 398 -10.38 -9.47 6.47
N PHE A 399 -9.83 -10.64 6.19
CA PHE A 399 -10.63 -11.83 5.92
C PHE A 399 -11.38 -12.35 7.15
N ALA A 400 -10.77 -12.31 8.33
CA ALA A 400 -11.44 -12.73 9.58
C ALA A 400 -12.61 -11.81 9.94
N VAL A 401 -12.43 -10.48 9.83
CA VAL A 401 -13.51 -9.50 10.03
C VAL A 401 -14.60 -9.71 8.99
N ARG A 402 -14.25 -9.87 7.72
CA ARG A 402 -15.23 -10.10 6.67
C ARG A 402 -16.02 -11.40 6.88
N ALA A 403 -15.36 -12.48 7.30
CA ALA A 403 -16.04 -13.72 7.64
C ALA A 403 -17.05 -13.53 8.78
N LEU A 404 -16.70 -12.73 9.79
CA LEU A 404 -17.60 -12.40 10.90
C LEU A 404 -18.82 -11.58 10.45
N GLU A 405 -18.64 -10.60 9.57
CA GLU A 405 -19.74 -9.80 9.00
C GLU A 405 -20.74 -10.64 8.20
N LEU A 406 -20.27 -11.71 7.56
CA LEU A 406 -21.10 -12.60 6.76
C LEU A 406 -21.86 -13.64 7.60
N LEU A 407 -21.46 -13.87 8.85
CA LEU A 407 -22.17 -14.79 9.75
C LEU A 407 -23.47 -14.15 10.26
N PRO A 408 -24.60 -14.87 10.27
CA PRO A 408 -25.84 -14.36 10.86
C PRO A 408 -25.74 -14.17 12.38
N ASP A 409 -26.55 -13.25 12.91
CA ASP A 409 -26.67 -13.02 14.36
C ASP A 409 -27.25 -14.27 15.02
N GLY A 410 -26.43 -15.01 15.78
CA GLY A 410 -26.77 -16.30 16.38
C GLY A 410 -26.10 -17.53 15.77
N ALA A 411 -25.23 -17.38 14.75
CA ALA A 411 -24.42 -18.49 14.26
C ALA A 411 -23.48 -19.02 15.36
N PRO A 412 -23.39 -20.35 15.56
CA PRO A 412 -22.56 -20.93 16.63
C PRO A 412 -21.07 -20.62 16.45
N GLU A 413 -20.59 -20.47 15.21
CA GLU A 413 -19.19 -20.12 14.96
C GLU A 413 -18.87 -18.62 15.11
N ARG A 414 -19.87 -17.74 15.36
CA ARG A 414 -19.69 -16.28 15.40
C ARG A 414 -18.71 -15.87 16.50
N ALA A 415 -18.85 -16.42 17.70
CA ALA A 415 -17.97 -16.11 18.82
C ALA A 415 -16.52 -16.59 18.58
N ALA A 416 -16.36 -17.79 17.99
CA ALA A 416 -15.04 -18.30 17.62
C ALA A 416 -14.37 -17.43 16.55
N THR A 417 -15.13 -16.99 15.55
CA THR A 417 -14.66 -16.11 14.46
C THR A 417 -14.34 -14.71 14.97
N ALA A 418 -15.13 -14.17 15.91
CA ALA A 418 -14.83 -12.90 16.58
C ALA A 418 -13.53 -12.98 17.37
N ALA A 419 -13.33 -14.06 18.15
CA ALA A 419 -12.08 -14.28 18.87
C ALA A 419 -10.86 -14.39 17.93
N GLU A 420 -11.01 -15.02 16.76
CA GLU A 420 -9.97 -15.07 15.71
C GLU A 420 -9.66 -13.67 15.16
N ALA A 421 -10.70 -12.90 14.80
CA ALA A 421 -10.56 -11.56 14.25
C ALA A 421 -9.90 -10.59 15.23
N ILE A 422 -10.22 -10.65 16.53
CA ILE A 422 -9.59 -9.83 17.59
C ILE A 422 -8.07 -10.03 17.60
N VAL A 423 -7.61 -11.29 17.59
CA VAL A 423 -6.19 -11.62 17.60
C VAL A 423 -5.49 -11.14 16.32
N LEU A 424 -6.11 -11.33 15.15
CA LEU A 424 -5.53 -10.94 13.86
C LEU A 424 -5.49 -9.41 13.68
N LEU A 425 -6.54 -8.69 14.10
CA LEU A 425 -6.56 -7.22 14.11
C LEU A 425 -5.41 -6.66 14.96
N TRP A 426 -5.13 -7.29 16.10
CA TRP A 426 -3.98 -6.92 16.90
C TRP A 426 -2.65 -7.14 16.16
N GLN A 427 -2.44 -8.31 15.56
CA GLN A 427 -1.22 -8.60 14.82
C GLN A 427 -1.01 -7.62 13.66
N ALA A 428 -2.12 -7.17 13.05
CA ALA A 428 -2.14 -6.15 12.00
C ALA A 428 -1.90 -4.72 12.50
N GLY A 429 -1.73 -4.49 13.81
CA GLY A 429 -1.51 -3.16 14.37
C GLY A 429 -2.78 -2.30 14.46
N ARG A 430 -3.96 -2.91 14.55
CA ARG A 430 -5.28 -2.23 14.67
C ARG A 430 -5.92 -2.45 16.05
N PRO A 431 -5.27 -2.03 17.16
CA PRO A 431 -5.70 -2.38 18.51
C PRO A 431 -7.05 -1.76 18.92
N ALA A 432 -7.35 -0.54 18.46
CA ALA A 432 -8.63 0.11 18.76
C ALA A 432 -9.82 -0.69 18.18
N GLU A 433 -9.70 -1.15 16.94
CA GLU A 433 -10.73 -1.96 16.30
C GLU A 433 -10.88 -3.33 16.95
N ALA A 434 -9.77 -3.93 17.42
CA ALA A 434 -9.81 -5.17 18.19
C ALA A 434 -10.57 -4.99 19.52
N GLN A 435 -10.36 -3.87 20.21
CA GLN A 435 -11.07 -3.51 21.45
C GLN A 435 -12.57 -3.28 21.21
N ASP A 436 -12.92 -2.49 20.20
CA ASP A 436 -14.33 -2.21 19.85
C ASP A 436 -15.08 -3.49 19.45
N LEU A 437 -14.41 -4.35 18.66
CA LEU A 437 -14.96 -5.64 18.27
C LEU A 437 -15.20 -6.54 19.48
N ALA A 438 -14.23 -6.60 20.40
CA ALA A 438 -14.35 -7.42 21.59
C ALA A 438 -15.46 -6.94 22.54
N ALA A 439 -15.57 -5.63 22.76
CA ALA A 439 -16.65 -5.04 23.55
C ALA A 439 -18.03 -5.35 22.96
N THR A 440 -18.15 -5.23 21.63
CA THR A 440 -19.40 -5.56 20.91
C THR A 440 -19.73 -7.04 21.00
N ALA A 441 -18.74 -7.92 20.80
CA ALA A 441 -18.93 -9.36 20.85
C ALA A 441 -19.29 -9.85 22.26
N LEU A 442 -18.65 -9.32 23.31
CA LEU A 442 -19.00 -9.62 24.70
C LEU A 442 -20.42 -9.17 25.03
N ALA A 443 -20.79 -7.93 24.67
CA ALA A 443 -22.13 -7.40 24.92
C ALA A 443 -23.23 -8.29 24.33
N GLY A 444 -22.99 -8.88 23.17
CA GLY A 444 -23.92 -9.82 22.52
C GLY A 444 -23.90 -11.26 23.08
N ALA A 445 -22.80 -11.70 23.70
CA ALA A 445 -22.67 -13.07 24.22
C ALA A 445 -23.11 -13.23 25.69
N LEU A 446 -23.10 -12.14 26.46
CA LEU A 446 -23.38 -12.14 27.90
C LEU A 446 -24.73 -12.80 28.22
N GLY A 447 -24.68 -13.92 28.95
CA GLY A 447 -25.87 -14.61 29.47
C GLY A 447 -26.61 -15.52 28.48
N GLU A 448 -26.18 -15.59 27.21
CA GLU A 448 -26.80 -16.43 26.18
C GLU A 448 -26.01 -17.73 25.94
N ASP A 449 -24.67 -17.67 25.91
CA ASP A 449 -23.78 -18.82 25.68
C ASP A 449 -22.44 -18.65 26.42
N ALA A 450 -22.26 -19.47 27.47
CA ALA A 450 -21.05 -19.48 28.30
C ALA A 450 -19.77 -19.85 27.51
N GLU A 451 -19.88 -20.73 26.52
CA GLU A 451 -18.75 -21.17 25.71
C GLU A 451 -18.32 -20.06 24.73
N ALA A 452 -19.29 -19.39 24.12
CA ALA A 452 -19.06 -18.22 23.27
C ALA A 452 -18.36 -17.08 24.03
N GLU A 453 -18.88 -16.73 25.20
CA GLU A 453 -18.29 -15.69 26.05
C GLU A 453 -16.85 -16.06 26.44
N ALA A 454 -16.61 -17.29 26.89
CA ALA A 454 -15.28 -17.78 27.25
C ALA A 454 -14.27 -17.71 26.10
N ARG A 455 -14.68 -17.99 24.86
CA ARG A 455 -13.81 -17.86 23.68
C ARG A 455 -13.42 -16.41 23.37
N ILE A 456 -14.37 -15.48 23.48
CA ILE A 456 -14.12 -14.05 23.26
C ILE A 456 -13.16 -13.54 24.34
N ARG A 457 -13.40 -13.89 25.61
CA ARG A 457 -12.52 -13.54 26.73
C ARG A 457 -11.13 -14.15 26.60
N LEU A 458 -11.00 -15.38 26.10
CA LEU A 458 -9.70 -15.98 25.78
C LEU A 458 -8.96 -15.16 24.70
N GLY A 459 -9.63 -14.79 23.62
CA GLY A 459 -9.04 -13.94 22.57
C GLY A 459 -8.63 -12.54 23.06
N LEU A 460 -9.43 -11.95 23.95
CA LEU A 460 -9.10 -10.71 24.66
C LEU A 460 -7.88 -10.86 25.57
N ALA A 461 -7.86 -11.89 26.42
CA ALA A 461 -6.76 -12.18 27.34
C ALA A 461 -5.45 -12.39 26.58
N THR A 462 -5.50 -13.15 25.49
CA THR A 462 -4.41 -13.27 24.51
C THR A 462 -3.93 -11.89 24.05
N PHE A 463 -4.82 -11.06 23.52
CA PHE A 463 -4.47 -9.72 23.02
C PHE A 463 -3.85 -8.81 24.10
N ILE A 464 -4.44 -8.76 25.29
CA ILE A 464 -4.01 -7.84 26.35
C ILE A 464 -2.85 -8.38 27.18
N THR A 465 -2.46 -9.66 27.05
CA THR A 465 -1.31 -10.28 27.75
C THR A 465 -0.08 -9.38 27.74
N LEU A 466 0.28 -8.82 26.58
CA LEU A 466 1.47 -7.98 26.47
C LEU A 466 1.24 -6.59 27.10
N HIS A 467 0.06 -6.01 26.93
CA HIS A 467 -0.31 -4.65 27.34
C HIS A 467 -0.56 -4.55 28.86
N SER A 468 -1.47 -5.38 29.35
CA SER A 468 -1.90 -5.47 30.73
C SER A 468 -2.12 -6.94 31.09
N PRO A 469 -1.05 -7.65 31.52
CA PRO A 469 -1.16 -9.02 31.98
C PRO A 469 -2.20 -9.19 33.09
N LEU A 470 -2.38 -8.17 33.94
CA LEU A 470 -3.38 -8.18 35.00
C LEU A 470 -4.81 -8.13 34.45
N ALA A 471 -5.07 -7.36 33.38
CA ALA A 471 -6.36 -7.40 32.71
C ALA A 471 -6.58 -8.77 32.04
N ALA A 472 -5.54 -9.40 31.49
CA ALA A 472 -5.63 -10.75 30.94
C ALA A 472 -5.98 -11.79 32.01
N VAL A 473 -5.40 -11.68 33.22
CA VAL A 473 -5.78 -12.49 34.39
C VAL A 473 -7.27 -12.34 34.67
N HIS A 474 -7.76 -11.10 34.78
CA HIS A 474 -9.18 -10.83 35.06
C HIS A 474 -10.13 -11.44 34.01
N GLU A 475 -9.80 -11.31 32.73
CA GLU A 475 -10.58 -11.91 31.65
C GLU A 475 -10.60 -13.45 31.74
N CYS A 476 -9.46 -14.06 32.04
CA CYS A 476 -9.36 -15.52 32.21
C CYS A 476 -10.14 -16.02 33.43
N GLU A 477 -10.03 -15.34 34.58
CA GLU A 477 -10.78 -15.69 35.80
C GLU A 477 -12.30 -15.58 35.57
N THR A 478 -12.73 -14.49 34.91
CA THR A 478 -14.14 -14.29 34.57
C THR A 478 -14.64 -15.38 33.64
N ALA A 479 -13.85 -15.74 32.62
CA ALA A 479 -14.18 -16.85 31.72
C ALA A 479 -14.24 -18.19 32.47
N LEU A 480 -13.27 -18.50 33.33
CA LEU A 480 -13.19 -19.77 34.07
C LEU A 480 -14.32 -19.97 35.10
N ALA A 481 -14.95 -18.88 35.54
CA ALA A 481 -16.13 -18.89 36.40
C ALA A 481 -17.42 -19.27 35.66
N LEU A 482 -17.43 -19.25 34.32
CA LEU A 482 -18.59 -19.64 33.52
C LEU A 482 -18.87 -21.15 33.62
N PRO A 483 -20.15 -21.57 33.71
CA PRO A 483 -20.51 -22.97 33.85
C PRO A 483 -20.41 -23.72 32.51
N GLY A 484 -20.14 -25.03 32.58
CA GLY A 484 -20.31 -25.94 31.43
C GLY A 484 -19.25 -25.83 30.32
N LEU A 485 -18.11 -25.18 30.57
CA LEU A 485 -17.07 -25.03 29.56
C LEU A 485 -16.48 -26.37 29.08
N PRO A 486 -16.19 -26.53 27.78
CA PRO A 486 -15.42 -27.66 27.27
C PRO A 486 -14.05 -27.78 27.95
N ALA A 487 -13.60 -29.00 28.17
CA ALA A 487 -12.33 -29.28 28.85
C ALA A 487 -11.13 -28.60 28.15
N ASP A 488 -11.09 -28.63 26.81
CA ASP A 488 -10.00 -28.04 26.02
C ASP A 488 -9.97 -26.51 26.16
N LEU A 489 -11.14 -25.85 26.12
CA LEU A 489 -11.25 -24.40 26.31
C LEU A 489 -10.83 -24.01 27.74
N ARG A 490 -11.22 -24.80 28.74
CA ARG A 490 -10.81 -24.59 30.13
C ARG A 490 -9.30 -24.74 30.30
N LEU A 491 -8.68 -25.73 29.67
CA LEU A 491 -7.22 -25.92 29.69
C LEU A 491 -6.49 -24.73 29.06
N LEU A 492 -6.96 -24.23 27.92
CA LEU A 492 -6.38 -23.04 27.29
C LEU A 492 -6.48 -21.80 28.18
N LEU A 493 -7.65 -21.54 28.78
CA LEU A 493 -7.84 -20.43 29.71
C LEU A 493 -6.92 -20.53 30.94
N VAL A 494 -6.76 -21.72 31.52
CA VAL A 494 -5.85 -21.95 32.65
C VAL A 494 -4.40 -21.71 32.27
N LEU A 495 -3.98 -22.14 31.07
CA LEU A 495 -2.63 -21.91 30.57
C LEU A 495 -2.36 -20.41 30.37
N VAL A 496 -3.30 -19.68 29.76
CA VAL A 496 -3.21 -18.22 29.58
C VAL A 496 -3.17 -17.49 30.91
N LEU A 497 -3.99 -17.92 31.88
CA LEU A 497 -4.01 -17.39 33.25
C LEU A 497 -2.65 -17.59 33.94
N ALA A 498 -2.13 -18.83 33.94
CA ALA A 498 -0.86 -19.16 34.59
C ALA A 498 0.32 -18.38 33.98
N ALA A 499 0.36 -18.27 32.65
CA ALA A 499 1.38 -17.50 31.96
C ALA A 499 1.31 -16.00 32.30
N ASN A 500 0.11 -15.42 32.42
CA ASN A 500 -0.03 -14.02 32.83
C ASN A 500 0.33 -13.77 34.31
N HIS A 501 0.01 -14.68 35.23
CA HIS A 501 0.54 -14.61 36.60
C HIS A 501 2.07 -14.71 36.63
N ALA A 502 2.65 -15.55 35.78
CA ALA A 502 4.10 -15.64 35.68
C ALA A 502 4.69 -14.31 35.18
N LEU A 503 4.10 -13.69 34.16
CA LEU A 503 4.53 -12.38 33.63
C LEU A 503 4.40 -11.24 34.65
N THR A 504 3.40 -11.24 35.54
CA THR A 504 3.28 -10.24 36.62
C THR A 504 4.25 -10.48 37.78
N GLY A 505 4.96 -11.62 37.79
CA GLY A 505 5.87 -12.05 38.84
C GLY A 505 5.18 -12.73 40.03
N GLU A 506 3.93 -13.16 39.88
CA GLU A 506 3.17 -13.92 40.88
C GLU A 506 3.42 -15.42 40.73
N ALA A 507 4.67 -15.84 40.94
CA ALA A 507 5.16 -17.20 40.71
C ALA A 507 4.29 -18.29 41.38
N ASP A 508 3.82 -18.06 42.61
CA ASP A 508 3.02 -19.05 43.34
C ASP A 508 1.58 -19.16 42.80
N ALA A 509 1.00 -18.05 42.35
CA ALA A 509 -0.31 -18.06 41.70
C ALA A 509 -0.23 -18.74 40.32
N ALA A 510 0.86 -18.50 39.59
CA ALA A 510 1.14 -19.15 38.32
C ALA A 510 1.29 -20.67 38.47
N ASP A 511 2.08 -21.13 39.45
CA ASP A 511 2.25 -22.57 39.75
C ASP A 511 0.93 -23.24 40.14
N ALA A 512 0.15 -22.58 41.01
CA ALA A 512 -1.16 -23.08 41.44
C ALA A 512 -2.14 -23.19 40.27
N ALA A 513 -2.16 -22.20 39.39
CA ALA A 513 -2.98 -22.22 38.17
C ALA A 513 -2.53 -23.33 37.20
N LEU A 514 -1.22 -23.58 37.06
CA LEU A 514 -0.69 -24.55 36.09
C LEU A 514 -0.87 -26.02 36.53
N ALA A 515 -1.03 -26.28 37.82
CA ALA A 515 -1.09 -27.64 38.39
C ALA A 515 -2.11 -28.60 37.72
N PRO A 516 -3.35 -28.19 37.39
CA PRO A 516 -4.32 -29.06 36.71
C PRO A 516 -3.87 -29.47 35.29
N VAL A 517 -3.14 -28.59 34.59
CA VAL A 517 -2.62 -28.85 33.24
C VAL A 517 -1.49 -29.87 33.30
N VAL A 518 -0.59 -29.73 34.27
CA VAL A 518 0.50 -30.69 34.52
C VAL A 518 -0.06 -32.08 34.85
N GLU A 519 -1.11 -32.16 35.67
CA GLU A 519 -1.75 -33.43 36.00
C GLU A 519 -2.44 -34.08 34.78
N ARG A 520 -3.06 -33.26 33.93
CA ARG A 520 -3.62 -33.74 32.65
C ARG A 520 -2.54 -34.29 31.72
N LEU A 521 -1.36 -33.68 31.67
CA LEU A 521 -0.23 -34.18 30.86
C LEU A 521 0.30 -35.53 31.36
N ARG A 522 0.31 -35.77 32.68
CA ARG A 522 0.70 -37.08 33.24
C ARG A 522 -0.22 -38.22 32.78
N THR A 523 -1.49 -37.92 32.55
CA THR A 523 -2.51 -38.92 32.21
C THR A 523 -2.69 -39.12 30.70
N ALA A 524 -2.44 -38.10 29.88
CA ALA A 524 -2.36 -38.25 28.43
C ALA A 524 -1.35 -37.24 27.84
N PRO A 525 -0.19 -37.71 27.35
CA PRO A 525 0.86 -36.86 26.80
C PRO A 525 0.39 -36.02 25.62
N ASP A 526 0.83 -34.77 25.57
CA ASP A 526 0.59 -33.84 24.47
C ASP A 526 1.81 -32.93 24.34
N ARG A 527 2.56 -33.11 23.26
CA ARG A 527 3.85 -32.43 23.04
C ARG A 527 3.70 -30.91 22.94
N GLU A 528 2.58 -30.41 22.41
CA GLU A 528 2.34 -28.98 22.27
C GLU A 528 2.02 -28.35 23.63
N LEU A 529 1.20 -29.04 24.42
CA LEU A 529 0.85 -28.61 25.77
C LEU A 529 2.03 -28.72 26.74
N GLU A 530 2.87 -29.75 26.61
CA GLU A 530 4.16 -29.88 27.32
C GLU A 530 5.06 -28.68 27.05
N ALA A 531 5.18 -28.26 25.79
CA ALA A 531 5.99 -27.10 25.43
C ALA A 531 5.46 -25.79 26.03
N ALA A 532 4.14 -25.62 26.07
CA ALA A 532 3.54 -24.45 26.70
C ALA A 532 3.74 -24.43 28.23
N VAL A 533 3.58 -25.58 28.88
CA VAL A 533 3.82 -25.74 30.33
C VAL A 533 5.28 -25.45 30.69
N ALA A 534 6.26 -26.01 29.96
CA ALA A 534 7.67 -25.78 30.24
C ALA A 534 8.06 -24.29 30.08
N ARG A 535 7.44 -23.57 29.12
CA ARG A 535 7.64 -22.11 29.00
C ARG A 535 7.10 -21.35 30.19
N THR A 536 5.88 -21.64 30.63
CA THR A 536 5.32 -21.01 31.84
C THR A 536 6.18 -21.31 33.06
N GLN A 537 6.65 -22.55 33.22
CA GLN A 537 7.57 -22.93 34.30
C GLN A 537 8.91 -22.20 34.23
N SER A 538 9.46 -21.99 33.02
CA SER A 538 10.67 -21.21 32.82
C SER A 538 10.50 -19.75 33.26
N HIS A 539 9.36 -19.12 32.94
CA HIS A 539 9.01 -17.79 33.47
C HIS A 539 8.91 -17.77 35.01
N ILE A 540 8.30 -18.79 35.61
CA ILE A 540 8.19 -18.93 37.07
C ILE A 540 9.58 -19.04 37.70
N ALA A 541 10.44 -19.91 37.15
CA ALA A 541 11.83 -20.09 37.60
C ALA A 541 12.64 -18.79 37.48
N TYR A 542 12.48 -18.05 36.37
CA TYR A 542 13.11 -16.74 36.18
C TYR A 542 12.73 -15.74 37.27
N HIS A 543 11.43 -15.62 37.58
CA HIS A 543 10.95 -14.70 38.61
C HIS A 543 11.30 -15.12 40.04
N ARG A 544 11.54 -16.42 40.27
CA ARG A 544 12.10 -16.95 41.54
C ARG A 544 13.61 -16.76 41.69
N GLY A 545 14.30 -16.32 40.63
CA GLY A 545 15.76 -16.19 40.62
C GLY A 545 16.51 -17.49 40.30
N SER A 546 15.80 -18.57 39.97
CA SER A 546 16.37 -19.85 39.53
C SER A 546 16.72 -19.80 38.04
N TRP A 547 17.70 -18.99 37.66
CA TRP A 547 18.00 -18.72 36.25
C TRP A 547 18.51 -19.95 35.49
N ASP A 548 19.32 -20.82 36.13
CA ASP A 548 19.79 -22.06 35.52
C ASP A 548 18.63 -22.99 35.15
N GLU A 549 17.67 -23.15 36.07
CA GLU A 549 16.44 -23.93 35.83
C GLU A 549 15.60 -23.31 34.70
N ALA A 550 15.48 -21.98 34.67
CA ALA A 550 14.78 -21.29 33.59
C ALA A 550 15.41 -21.58 32.21
N PHE A 551 16.74 -21.54 32.12
CA PHE A 551 17.47 -21.88 30.89
C PHE A 551 17.34 -23.37 30.53
N ASP A 552 17.41 -24.28 31.49
CA ASP A 552 17.30 -25.72 31.25
C ASP A 552 15.91 -26.12 30.75
N LEU A 553 14.86 -25.55 31.36
CA LEU A 553 13.47 -25.72 30.90
C LEU A 553 13.30 -25.19 29.47
N TYR A 554 13.95 -24.07 29.13
CA TYR A 554 13.90 -23.52 27.78
C TYR A 554 14.65 -24.40 26.76
N ARG A 555 15.88 -24.84 27.05
CA ARG A 555 16.67 -25.74 26.18
C ARG A 555 15.95 -27.07 25.94
N GLY A 556 15.27 -27.59 26.96
CA GLY A 556 14.47 -28.82 26.89
C GLY A 556 13.34 -28.79 25.87
N LEU A 557 12.94 -27.61 25.38
CA LEU A 557 11.93 -27.43 24.32
C LEU A 557 12.45 -27.72 22.90
N GLY A 558 13.73 -28.11 22.76
CA GLY A 558 14.39 -28.28 21.45
C GLY A 558 14.99 -26.97 20.91
N GLY A 559 15.13 -25.94 21.75
CA GLY A 559 15.87 -24.74 21.43
C GLY A 559 17.37 -24.97 21.55
N ASP A 560 18.02 -25.46 20.50
CA ASP A 560 19.47 -25.27 20.38
C ASP A 560 19.75 -23.76 20.29
N GLU A 561 20.87 -23.29 20.85
CA GLU A 561 21.29 -21.87 20.79
C GLU A 561 21.40 -21.34 19.35
N GLU A 562 21.58 -22.21 18.34
CA GLU A 562 21.56 -21.89 16.91
C GLU A 562 20.16 -21.90 16.26
N SER A 563 19.18 -22.53 16.91
CA SER A 563 17.81 -22.72 16.38
C SER A 563 16.83 -21.61 16.80
N ALA A 564 17.29 -20.59 17.54
CA ALA A 564 16.48 -19.40 17.88
C ALA A 564 16.00 -18.58 16.66
N GLY A 565 16.31 -19.02 15.43
CA GLY A 565 15.79 -18.49 14.17
C GLY A 565 14.92 -19.46 13.36
N ALA A 566 14.58 -20.65 13.88
CA ALA A 566 13.62 -21.53 13.22
C ALA A 566 12.20 -21.04 13.50
N GLU A 567 11.46 -20.68 12.46
CA GLU A 567 10.01 -20.45 12.50
C GLU A 567 9.30 -21.74 12.93
N VAL A 568 9.32 -22.04 14.22
CA VAL A 568 8.61 -23.20 14.77
C VAL A 568 7.15 -22.79 14.99
N ASP A 569 6.34 -23.40 14.13
CA ASP A 569 4.90 -23.35 13.88
C ASP A 569 3.98 -23.62 15.11
N VAL A 570 4.51 -23.64 16.33
CA VAL A 570 3.78 -23.97 17.58
C VAL A 570 2.73 -22.91 17.96
N TRP A 571 2.83 -21.71 17.39
CA TRP A 571 1.92 -20.59 17.66
C TRP A 571 0.55 -20.72 17.00
N GLN A 572 0.34 -21.68 16.08
CA GLN A 572 -0.93 -21.86 15.38
C GLN A 572 -2.07 -22.38 16.29
N ARG A 573 -1.76 -23.05 17.41
CA ARG A 573 -2.80 -23.67 18.27
C ARG A 573 -3.07 -22.96 19.59
N THR A 574 -2.08 -22.32 20.23
CA THR A 574 -2.27 -21.77 21.59
C THR A 574 -2.61 -20.29 21.66
N ARG A 575 -2.66 -19.55 20.54
CA ARG A 575 -3.07 -18.12 20.53
C ARG A 575 -2.46 -17.34 21.70
N PHE A 576 -1.18 -17.50 22.02
CA PHE A 576 -0.52 -16.76 23.11
C PHE A 576 0.54 -15.84 22.50
N PRO A 577 0.54 -14.52 22.72
CA PRO A 577 1.50 -13.63 22.08
C PRO A 577 2.68 -13.38 23.02
N GLY A 578 3.85 -13.83 22.61
CA GLY A 578 5.13 -13.50 23.22
C GLY A 578 6.17 -14.36 22.55
N SER A 579 6.90 -13.81 21.57
CA SER A 579 7.94 -14.62 20.93
C SER A 579 8.91 -15.10 22.00
N ASP A 580 9.30 -16.37 21.94
CA ASP A 580 10.29 -16.94 22.87
C ASP A 580 11.53 -16.03 22.93
N ALA A 581 11.85 -15.35 21.82
CA ALA A 581 12.91 -14.36 21.73
C ALA A 581 12.80 -13.20 22.74
N LEU A 582 11.60 -12.68 23.05
CA LEU A 582 11.43 -11.61 24.04
C LEU A 582 11.86 -12.06 25.44
N PHE A 583 11.38 -13.23 25.86
CA PHE A 583 11.68 -13.77 27.17
C PHE A 583 13.13 -14.25 27.27
N VAL A 584 13.64 -14.92 26.24
CA VAL A 584 15.03 -15.38 26.16
C VAL A 584 16.00 -14.19 26.15
N ALA A 585 15.68 -13.11 25.43
CA ALA A 585 16.46 -11.89 25.49
C ALA A 585 16.45 -11.28 26.90
N ALA A 586 15.33 -11.34 27.63
CA ALA A 586 15.27 -10.91 29.02
C ALA A 586 16.11 -11.80 29.96
N MET A 587 16.16 -13.12 29.73
CA MET A 587 17.04 -14.04 30.46
C MET A 587 18.52 -13.75 30.20
N TRP A 588 18.93 -13.58 28.93
CA TRP A 588 20.31 -13.21 28.56
C TRP A 588 20.72 -11.87 29.16
N THR A 589 19.81 -10.89 29.17
CA THR A 589 20.07 -9.59 29.80
C THR A 589 20.25 -9.74 31.32
N ALA A 590 19.47 -10.60 31.98
CA ALA A 590 19.58 -10.82 33.42
C ALA A 590 20.93 -11.43 33.84
N VAL A 591 21.52 -12.29 33.00
CA VAL A 591 22.86 -12.88 33.24
C VAL A 591 24.01 -12.01 32.71
N GLY A 592 23.72 -10.80 32.20
CA GLY A 592 24.74 -9.86 31.75
C GLY A 592 25.28 -10.11 30.34
N GLU A 593 24.52 -10.79 29.47
CA GLU A 593 24.88 -11.14 28.09
C GLU A 593 24.01 -10.40 27.05
N PRO A 594 24.04 -9.04 27.00
CA PRO A 594 23.12 -8.27 26.17
C PRO A 594 23.36 -8.46 24.66
N GLU A 595 24.57 -8.81 24.21
CA GLU A 595 24.83 -9.10 22.79
C GLU A 595 24.14 -10.39 22.33
N ARG A 596 24.10 -11.42 23.19
CA ARG A 596 23.31 -12.63 22.93
C ARG A 596 21.81 -12.33 22.91
N ALA A 597 21.35 -11.44 23.79
CA ALA A 597 19.97 -10.96 23.78
C ALA A 597 19.62 -10.25 22.46
N LEU A 598 20.49 -9.39 21.94
CA LEU A 598 20.29 -8.74 20.63
C LEU A 598 20.25 -9.76 19.50
N ALA A 599 21.19 -10.71 19.47
CA ALA A 599 21.22 -11.76 18.46
C ALA A 599 19.96 -12.63 18.47
N THR A 600 19.36 -12.85 19.65
CA THR A 600 18.10 -13.59 19.81
C THR A 600 16.91 -12.84 19.20
N LEU A 601 16.86 -11.50 19.29
CA LEU A 601 15.72 -10.70 18.81
C LEU A 601 15.74 -10.45 17.30
N GLU A 602 16.91 -10.47 16.65
CA GLU A 602 17.09 -10.02 15.27
C GLU A 602 16.30 -10.84 14.22
N PRO A 603 16.24 -12.19 14.28
CA PRO A 603 15.46 -12.99 13.33
C PRO A 603 13.96 -12.64 13.35
N ASP A 604 13.39 -12.48 14.54
CA ASP A 604 11.98 -12.15 14.74
C ASP A 604 11.66 -10.73 14.29
N LEU A 605 12.55 -9.77 14.55
CA LEU A 605 12.44 -8.41 14.04
C LEU A 605 12.45 -8.37 12.52
N ALA A 606 13.38 -9.12 11.89
CA ALA A 606 13.45 -9.22 10.45
C ALA A 606 12.18 -9.87 9.88
N SER A 607 11.67 -10.95 10.50
CA SER A 607 10.43 -11.60 10.07
C SER A 607 9.21 -10.68 10.25
N ALA A 608 9.09 -9.98 11.39
CA ALA A 608 8.01 -9.04 11.63
C ALA A 608 7.99 -7.88 10.63
N ARG A 609 9.16 -7.34 10.25
CA ARG A 609 9.27 -6.32 9.19
C ARG A 609 8.92 -6.87 7.81
N ARG A 610 9.41 -8.06 7.45
CA ARG A 610 9.13 -8.68 6.15
C ARG A 610 7.65 -8.98 5.93
N HIS A 611 6.95 -9.38 6.98
CA HIS A 611 5.55 -9.80 6.94
C HIS A 611 4.56 -8.73 7.45
N GLU A 612 5.02 -7.49 7.63
CA GLU A 612 4.19 -6.35 8.05
C GLU A 612 3.39 -6.61 9.36
N ARG A 613 4.00 -7.32 10.31
CA ARG A 613 3.40 -7.66 11.60
C ARG A 613 3.62 -6.52 12.60
N HIS A 614 2.85 -5.45 12.43
CA HIS A 614 3.01 -4.21 13.19
C HIS A 614 2.90 -4.40 14.70
N GLY A 615 1.96 -5.24 15.18
CA GLY A 615 1.81 -5.52 16.62
C GLY A 615 3.10 -6.09 17.23
N PRO A 616 3.57 -7.28 16.81
CA PRO A 616 4.82 -7.86 17.27
C PRO A 616 6.06 -6.96 17.09
N LEU A 617 6.11 -6.19 15.99
CA LEU A 617 7.25 -5.30 15.70
C LEU A 617 7.45 -4.25 16.80
N VAL A 618 6.37 -3.62 17.28
CA VAL A 618 6.41 -2.64 18.39
C VAL A 618 7.05 -3.24 19.64
N TRP A 619 6.65 -4.46 20.00
CA TRP A 619 7.15 -5.14 21.20
C TRP A 619 8.61 -5.55 21.08
N LEU A 620 8.99 -6.17 19.95
CA LEU A 620 10.37 -6.58 19.69
C LEU A 620 11.31 -5.37 19.63
N SER A 621 10.88 -4.26 19.01
CA SER A 621 11.66 -3.02 18.99
C SER A 621 11.75 -2.38 20.37
N GLY A 622 10.70 -2.44 21.20
CA GLY A 622 10.76 -2.01 22.59
C GLY A 622 11.75 -2.82 23.43
N ALA A 623 11.73 -4.15 23.30
CA ALA A 623 12.69 -5.03 23.96
C ALA A 623 14.12 -4.75 23.48
N ARG A 624 14.32 -4.61 22.17
CA ARG A 624 15.61 -4.26 21.58
C ARG A 624 16.13 -2.92 22.09
N ALA A 625 15.27 -1.91 22.23
CA ALA A 625 15.65 -0.62 22.81
C ALA A 625 16.21 -0.79 24.23
N ARG A 626 15.56 -1.62 25.07
CA ARG A 626 16.02 -1.93 26.42
C ARG A 626 17.35 -2.69 26.43
N VAL A 627 17.49 -3.73 25.60
CA VAL A 627 18.73 -4.49 25.50
C VAL A 627 19.89 -3.61 25.00
N LEU A 628 19.65 -2.73 24.02
CA LEU A 628 20.65 -1.75 23.55
C LEU A 628 21.10 -0.82 24.68
N HIS A 629 20.19 -0.42 25.58
CA HIS A 629 20.55 0.37 26.75
C HIS A 629 21.47 -0.41 27.70
N ASP A 630 21.12 -1.67 27.98
CA ASP A 630 21.90 -2.54 28.86
C ASP A 630 23.26 -2.92 28.25
N ALA A 631 23.37 -2.98 26.92
CA ALA A 631 24.63 -3.08 26.15
C ALA A 631 25.47 -1.79 26.15
N GLY A 632 24.94 -0.67 26.66
CA GLY A 632 25.62 0.63 26.66
C GLY A 632 25.52 1.42 25.34
N ARG A 633 24.75 0.96 24.36
CA ARG A 633 24.52 1.62 23.05
C ARG A 633 23.43 2.69 23.16
N LEU A 634 23.69 3.69 24.00
CA LEU A 634 22.69 4.67 24.47
C LEU A 634 22.00 5.48 23.36
N ALA A 635 22.73 5.88 22.32
CA ALA A 635 22.15 6.65 21.22
C ALA A 635 21.13 5.81 20.42
N GLU A 636 21.50 4.56 20.10
CA GLU A 636 20.65 3.63 19.37
C GLU A 636 19.44 3.20 20.19
N ALA A 637 19.64 2.90 21.48
CA ALA A 637 18.56 2.59 22.42
C ALA A 637 17.48 3.67 22.44
N ARG A 638 17.91 4.94 22.45
CA ARG A 638 17.00 6.08 22.43
C ARG A 638 16.30 6.23 21.08
N THR A 639 17.02 6.13 19.97
CA THR A 639 16.41 6.22 18.64
C THR A 639 15.35 5.15 18.44
N GLU A 640 15.64 3.90 18.84
CA GLU A 640 14.69 2.79 18.76
C GLU A 640 13.46 3.06 19.65
N ALA A 641 13.65 3.50 20.90
CA ALA A 641 12.54 3.80 21.81
C ALA A 641 11.67 4.98 21.34
N GLU A 642 12.28 6.03 20.77
CA GLU A 642 11.55 7.18 20.19
C GLU A 642 10.78 6.80 18.92
N ALA A 643 11.33 5.91 18.09
CA ALA A 643 10.63 5.39 16.92
C ALA A 643 9.38 4.59 17.32
N VAL A 644 9.52 3.69 18.30
CA VAL A 644 8.36 2.96 18.86
C VAL A 644 7.33 3.95 19.38
N LEU A 645 7.75 5.02 20.09
CA LEU A 645 6.84 6.06 20.57
C LEU A 645 6.06 6.81 19.49
N ALA A 646 6.66 6.96 18.31
CA ALA A 646 6.09 7.72 17.20
C ALA A 646 5.12 6.91 16.33
N GLU A 647 5.19 5.57 16.37
CA GLU A 647 4.43 4.67 15.49
C GLU A 647 2.97 4.40 15.94
N GLY A 648 2.50 4.87 17.10
CA GLY A 648 1.09 4.69 17.46
C GLY A 648 0.62 5.24 18.80
N ASP A 649 -0.69 5.13 19.03
CA ASP A 649 -1.45 5.52 20.23
C ASP A 649 -1.05 4.69 21.47
N ILE A 650 0.17 4.87 21.97
CA ILE A 650 0.69 4.10 23.12
C ILE A 650 -0.06 4.47 24.42
N ASP A 651 -0.90 5.51 24.39
CA ASP A 651 -1.85 5.80 25.46
C ASP A 651 -2.95 4.73 25.58
N VAL A 652 -3.23 3.95 24.53
CA VAL A 652 -4.11 2.76 24.58
C VAL A 652 -3.37 1.51 25.08
N ILE A 653 -2.05 1.49 24.98
CA ILE A 653 -1.21 0.29 25.18
C ILE A 653 -0.77 0.11 26.64
N GLY A 654 -0.28 1.16 27.31
CA GLY A 654 0.06 1.13 28.75
C GLY A 654 0.91 -0.06 29.25
N GLY A 655 1.09 -0.16 30.57
CA GLY A 655 1.62 -1.35 31.25
C GLY A 655 3.04 -1.80 30.84
N SER A 656 3.20 -3.03 30.35
CA SER A 656 4.53 -3.64 30.13
C SER A 656 5.36 -2.94 29.04
N THR A 657 4.72 -2.22 28.12
CA THR A 657 5.43 -1.41 27.11
C THR A 657 6.19 -0.26 27.78
N ASP A 658 5.62 0.34 28.82
CA ASP A 658 6.28 1.44 29.55
C ASP A 658 7.55 0.93 30.27
N ILE A 659 7.56 -0.32 30.73
CA ILE A 659 8.75 -0.97 31.30
C ILE A 659 9.89 -1.07 30.27
N MET A 660 9.60 -1.18 28.98
CA MET A 660 10.64 -1.26 27.94
C MET A 660 11.04 0.14 27.45
N ILE A 661 10.06 0.99 27.17
CA ILE A 661 10.27 2.28 26.49
C ILE A 661 10.59 3.40 27.48
N VAL A 662 9.74 3.62 28.49
CA VAL A 662 9.93 4.70 29.46
C VAL A 662 11.17 4.45 30.31
N TYR A 663 11.37 3.19 30.73
CA TYR A 663 12.62 2.78 31.37
C TYR A 663 13.84 3.17 30.54
N THR A 664 13.86 2.79 29.25
CA THR A 664 15.01 3.03 28.37
C THR A 664 15.28 4.50 28.19
N LEU A 665 14.23 5.31 27.96
CA LEU A 665 14.35 6.74 27.76
C LEU A 665 14.80 7.47 29.02
N VAL A 666 14.20 7.17 30.18
CA VAL A 666 14.56 7.79 31.47
C VAL A 666 15.98 7.41 31.86
N ARG A 667 16.34 6.12 31.80
CA ARG A 667 17.68 5.64 32.14
C ARG A 667 18.75 6.19 31.21
N THR A 668 18.47 6.27 29.92
CA THR A 668 19.38 6.87 28.94
C THR A 668 19.53 8.37 29.19
N ALA A 669 18.44 9.08 29.49
CA ALA A 669 18.47 10.51 29.82
C ALA A 669 19.27 10.81 31.09
N LEU A 670 19.15 9.97 32.13
CA LEU A 670 19.96 10.08 33.35
C LEU A 670 21.45 9.90 33.06
N ARG A 671 21.83 8.88 32.27
CA ARG A 671 23.23 8.63 31.88
C ARG A 671 23.82 9.71 30.99
N THR A 672 23.00 10.38 30.19
CA THR A 672 23.43 11.41 29.21
C THR A 672 23.19 12.85 29.68
N GLY A 673 22.62 13.06 30.87
CA GLY A 673 22.37 14.38 31.44
C GLY A 673 21.23 15.17 30.78
N ARG A 674 20.32 14.51 30.05
CA ARG A 674 19.28 15.17 29.24
C ARG A 674 17.99 15.44 30.02
N LYS A 675 17.92 16.60 30.68
CA LYS A 675 16.80 17.00 31.53
C LYS A 675 15.48 17.26 30.78
N ASP A 676 15.56 17.58 29.48
CA ASP A 676 14.41 17.78 28.60
C ASP A 676 13.58 16.48 28.46
N VAL A 677 14.24 15.35 28.19
CA VAL A 677 13.60 14.03 28.04
C VAL A 677 12.90 13.60 29.33
N LEU A 678 13.53 13.87 30.48
CA LEU A 678 12.93 13.58 31.80
C LEU A 678 11.66 14.39 32.06
N ARG A 679 11.58 15.63 31.57
CA ARG A 679 10.36 16.44 31.68
C ARG A 679 9.25 15.89 30.77
N THR A 680 9.60 15.53 29.53
CA THR A 680 8.65 14.99 28.55
C THR A 680 7.94 13.74 29.04
N HIS A 681 8.62 12.86 29.79
CA HIS A 681 8.06 11.58 30.24
C HIS A 681 7.62 11.55 31.71
N ARG A 682 7.57 12.70 32.39
CA ARG A 682 7.21 12.77 33.81
C ARG A 682 5.82 12.18 34.10
N ASP A 683 4.82 12.53 33.29
CA ASP A 683 3.44 12.10 33.54
C ASP A 683 3.29 10.59 33.32
N ARG A 684 4.00 10.03 32.33
CA ARG A 684 4.04 8.59 32.06
C ARG A 684 4.76 7.83 33.18
N LEU A 685 5.88 8.35 33.67
CA LEU A 685 6.57 7.80 34.83
C LEU A 685 5.68 7.82 36.08
N HIS A 686 4.92 8.90 36.30
CA HIS A 686 3.97 8.97 37.41
C HIS A 686 2.84 7.94 37.26
N ARG A 687 2.28 7.76 36.06
CA ARG A 687 1.30 6.70 35.79
C ARG A 687 1.83 5.32 36.18
N MET A 688 3.09 5.01 35.84
CA MET A 688 3.71 3.74 36.25
C MET A 688 3.70 3.56 37.78
N THR A 689 3.93 4.61 38.57
CA THR A 689 3.92 4.51 40.05
C THR A 689 2.54 4.18 40.66
N LEU A 690 1.48 4.40 39.89
CA LEU A 690 0.09 4.15 40.29
C LEU A 690 -0.48 2.88 39.64
N ASP A 691 0.32 2.16 38.87
CA ASP A 691 -0.14 1.01 38.09
C ASP A 691 -0.53 -0.16 39.02
N PRO A 692 -1.68 -0.81 38.79
CA PRO A 692 -2.10 -1.95 39.59
C PRO A 692 -1.16 -3.16 39.42
N ALA A 693 -0.50 -3.31 38.25
CA ALA A 693 0.48 -4.36 38.02
C ALA A 693 1.75 -4.10 38.84
N GLY A 694 2.06 -5.03 39.75
CA GLY A 694 3.18 -4.87 40.69
C GLY A 694 4.52 -4.63 40.01
N GLN A 695 4.77 -5.25 38.85
CA GLN A 695 6.03 -5.08 38.12
C GLN A 695 6.20 -3.68 37.50
N VAL A 696 5.14 -3.13 36.91
CA VAL A 696 5.14 -1.77 36.34
C VAL A 696 5.32 -0.75 37.46
N ARG A 697 4.59 -0.93 38.56
CA ARG A 697 4.69 -0.09 39.76
C ARG A 697 6.08 -0.05 40.35
N ARG A 698 6.70 -1.20 40.59
CA ARG A 698 8.08 -1.29 41.11
C ARG A 698 9.09 -0.60 40.19
N ASN A 699 8.96 -0.78 38.87
CA ASN A 699 9.83 -0.08 37.90
C ASN A 699 9.60 1.44 37.92
N GLY A 700 8.35 1.89 37.99
CA GLY A 700 8.02 3.31 38.08
C GLY A 700 8.58 3.96 39.35
N LEU A 701 8.41 3.32 40.51
CA LEU A 701 8.93 3.80 41.79
C LEU A 701 10.46 3.84 41.78
N TRP A 702 11.10 2.81 41.24
CA TRP A 702 12.56 2.76 41.12
C TRP A 702 13.12 3.86 40.19
N LEU A 703 12.53 4.04 39.01
CA LEU A 703 12.92 5.12 38.10
C LEU A 703 12.68 6.50 38.72
N THR A 704 11.60 6.67 39.49
CA THR A 704 11.32 7.90 40.23
C THR A 704 12.40 8.17 41.28
N ALA A 705 12.85 7.13 42.00
CA ALA A 705 13.95 7.24 42.95
C ALA A 705 15.26 7.70 42.27
N LEU A 706 15.60 7.11 41.12
CA LEU A 706 16.78 7.49 40.34
C LEU A 706 16.72 8.93 39.82
N VAL A 707 15.55 9.39 39.38
CA VAL A 707 15.34 10.78 38.93
C VAL A 707 15.47 11.76 40.09
N ALA A 708 14.92 11.42 41.27
CA ALA A 708 15.03 12.25 42.48
C ALA A 708 16.49 12.35 42.97
N ASP A 709 17.22 11.23 42.98
CA ASP A 709 18.63 11.19 43.37
C ASP A 709 19.50 12.03 42.43
N ALA A 710 19.32 11.90 41.11
CA ALA A 710 20.01 12.71 40.12
C ALA A 710 19.68 14.22 40.20
N ALA A 711 18.54 14.57 40.81
CA ALA A 711 18.17 15.96 41.11
C ALA A 711 18.71 16.45 42.47
N GLY A 712 19.34 15.60 43.27
CA GLY A 712 19.81 15.90 44.62
C GLY A 712 18.72 15.87 45.70
N ASP A 713 17.55 15.31 45.41
CA ASP A 713 16.45 15.14 46.37
C ASP A 713 16.50 13.76 47.03
N THR A 714 17.45 13.59 47.95
CA THR A 714 17.67 12.33 48.68
C THR A 714 16.44 11.89 49.48
N ARG A 715 15.60 12.83 49.96
CA ARG A 715 14.41 12.50 50.74
C ARG A 715 13.37 11.82 49.87
N SER A 716 13.08 12.38 48.69
CA SER A 716 12.14 11.77 47.74
C SER A 716 12.68 10.47 47.16
N ALA A 717 14.00 10.37 46.92
CA ALA A 717 14.64 9.12 46.49
C ALA A 717 14.44 8.01 47.53
N MET A 718 14.72 8.28 48.81
CA MET A 718 14.52 7.30 49.90
C MET A 718 13.04 6.97 50.17
N ALA A 719 12.11 7.86 49.87
CA ALA A 719 10.68 7.57 49.98
C ALA A 719 10.25 6.57 48.90
N ALA A 720 10.59 6.85 47.64
CA ALA A 720 10.25 5.99 46.52
C ALA A 720 10.89 4.59 46.62
N THR A 721 12.15 4.48 47.09
CA THR A 721 12.82 3.18 47.29
C THR A 721 12.21 2.34 48.42
N ARG A 722 11.58 2.95 49.42
CA ARG A 722 10.90 2.20 50.50
C ARG A 722 9.53 1.67 50.10
N GLU A 723 8.93 2.30 49.09
CA GLU A 723 7.62 1.92 48.55
C GLU A 723 7.75 0.88 47.43
N ALA A 724 8.89 0.84 46.74
CA ALA A 724 9.26 -0.16 45.73
C ALA A 724 9.62 -1.51 46.36
#